data_AF-A0A9D9YDZ8-F1
#
_entry.id   AF-A0A9D9YDZ8-F1
#
_cell.length_a   1.000
_cell.length_b   1.000
_cell.length_c   1.000
_cell.angle_alpha   90.00
_cell.angle_beta   90.00
_cell.angle_gamma   90.00
#
_symmetry.space_group_name_H-M   'P 1'
#
loop_
_entity.id
_entity.type
_entity.pdbx_description
1 polymer ?
#
loop_
_entity_poly.entity_id
_entity_poly.type
_entity_poly.pdbx_seq_one_letter_code
_entity_poly.pdbx_strand_id
1 'polypeptide(L)'
;MKKRLMGILVCLLAITQVSFATGLNIIPVPTKCVAKKGEFTVNEQTVIALPNQTEEMKNAAMVFTDLFSTAAGFTLKVSDQQAFAKSNIIRCTLNSQIAEEEGYRLRITPSTILLEAKTPQGIFYGFQTLRQLLPAAIESSSKISEPIQWTVPCAIIEDAPVFSYRGLMLDVARHFKSKEFVKRYIDLLAFHKLNTFHWHLTEDQGWRIEIKKYPKLTSVGAFRDKTLIGHGGKRPFKYTFDKYGGFYTQEEIKEVVAYAKKRFVEVIPEIEMPGHAVAALAAYPEYSCSGGPFEVEGRWGVFNDIFCTKEATFKFLEEVLDEVIPLFPSAYIHIGGDEAPKVRWKRCAACQERMKKEGIPDEEHLQSYFINRMEAYLNKKGKKIIGWDEILEGDVSKRATVMSWRGVKGGIRAAQEGRDVIMSPNSHFYFDHYQSDPKTQPLAIGGFLPLSKVYSYNPIPAELTSEQARKIKGVQANMWSEYMPTEAHTEYMGFPRAAALAEVSWSTAANRNFDSFYQRLQSIEQHYDVMGVNYCKTHKPEKALRLMSYNIRNAKGLDGITDYQRIANVLNGIAPDVVAVQELDSMTTRSGGKSILEEIAKRTNRHATFAPAIPYQGGKYGVGLLSVKAPLRTQYISLPGKEEARVLLMAEFEEYVVCCTHLSLTPEDQLASVAIIRNAVKEFGTQKPVFLAGDMNSTPVSSVQKEMNKHFISLNDTKQETIPSDFPKECIDYIYQYKTANRLPVVRRQVMKGHVGSDHLPLFVDIQF
;
A
#
# COMPACT_ATOMS: atom_id res chain seq x y z
N MET A 1 -19.74 56.83 -35.00
CA MET A 1 -18.72 55.99 -34.32
C MET A 1 -19.40 55.09 -33.29
N LYS A 2 -19.04 53.79 -33.32
CA LYS A 2 -19.20 52.75 -32.28
C LYS A 2 -20.61 52.17 -32.00
N LYS A 3 -20.95 51.09 -32.74
CA LYS A 3 -21.82 49.99 -32.28
C LYS A 3 -21.06 49.18 -31.22
N ARG A 4 -21.64 48.95 -30.04
CA ARG A 4 -21.13 48.02 -29.01
C ARG A 4 -21.87 46.68 -29.17
N LEU A 5 -21.15 45.65 -29.62
CA LEU A 5 -21.56 44.25 -29.48
C LEU A 5 -21.23 43.80 -28.06
N MET A 6 -22.21 43.30 -27.32
CA MET A 6 -22.01 42.66 -26.02
C MET A 6 -21.94 41.14 -26.28
N GLY A 7 -20.72 40.60 -26.26
CA GLY A 7 -20.49 39.16 -26.38
C GLY A 7 -20.70 38.48 -25.04
N ILE A 8 -21.63 37.53 -25.00
CA ILE A 8 -21.87 36.61 -23.88
C ILE A 8 -20.72 35.58 -23.88
N LEU A 9 -19.87 35.64 -22.86
CA LEU A 9 -18.82 34.66 -22.61
C LEU A 9 -19.45 33.46 -21.88
N VAL A 10 -19.83 32.42 -22.64
CA VAL A 10 -20.22 31.13 -22.07
C VAL A 10 -18.95 30.40 -21.63
N CYS A 11 -18.62 30.46 -20.35
CA CYS A 11 -17.63 29.58 -19.74
C CYS A 11 -18.19 28.15 -19.69
N LEU A 12 -17.91 27.36 -20.72
CA LEU A 12 -18.00 25.90 -20.66
C LEU A 12 -16.93 25.39 -19.69
N LEU A 13 -17.31 25.22 -18.43
CA LEU A 13 -16.60 24.35 -17.48
C LEU A 13 -16.72 22.92 -18.00
N ALA A 14 -15.70 22.46 -18.74
CA ALA A 14 -15.52 21.07 -19.07
C ALA A 14 -15.23 20.29 -17.77
N ILE A 15 -16.29 19.78 -17.14
CA ILE A 15 -16.17 18.77 -16.09
C ILE A 15 -15.63 17.51 -16.77
N THR A 16 -14.32 17.31 -16.70
CA THR A 16 -13.70 16.05 -17.12
C THR A 16 -14.14 14.97 -16.15
N GLN A 17 -15.16 14.21 -16.52
CA GLN A 17 -15.48 12.95 -15.87
C GLN A 17 -14.27 12.02 -16.04
N VAL A 18 -13.61 11.69 -14.92
CA VAL A 18 -12.59 10.65 -14.88
C VAL A 18 -13.31 9.31 -14.98
N SER A 19 -13.44 8.80 -16.20
CA SER A 19 -13.93 7.45 -16.45
C SER A 19 -12.80 6.46 -16.15
N PHE A 20 -12.87 5.76 -15.01
CA PHE A 20 -12.03 4.58 -14.77
C PHE A 20 -12.54 3.45 -15.68
N ALA A 21 -11.76 3.13 -16.71
CA ALA A 21 -12.04 1.96 -17.55
C ALA A 21 -11.48 0.71 -16.86
N THR A 22 -12.33 -0.30 -16.68
CA THR A 22 -11.94 -1.70 -16.46
C THR A 22 -11.08 -2.19 -17.64
N GLY A 23 -9.86 -2.68 -17.39
CA GLY A 23 -9.08 -3.42 -18.41
C GLY A 23 -7.56 -3.24 -18.43
N LEU A 24 -6.97 -2.28 -17.70
CA LEU A 24 -5.50 -2.09 -17.65
C LEU A 24 -4.97 -2.38 -16.24
N ASN A 25 -4.30 -3.52 -16.08
CA ASN A 25 -3.83 -4.02 -14.79
C ASN A 25 -2.42 -3.55 -14.45
N ILE A 26 -2.29 -2.27 -14.08
CA ILE A 26 -1.01 -1.65 -13.72
C ILE A 26 -0.97 -1.40 -12.21
N ILE A 27 0.16 -1.73 -11.57
CA ILE A 27 0.47 -1.34 -10.20
C ILE A 27 1.87 -0.71 -10.16
N PRO A 28 2.02 0.55 -9.71
CA PRO A 28 0.98 1.42 -9.16
C PRO A 28 -0.06 1.92 -10.17
N VAL A 29 -1.27 2.27 -9.70
CA VAL A 29 -2.33 2.86 -10.53
C VAL A 29 -1.91 4.25 -11.00
N PRO A 30 -1.96 4.53 -12.32
CA PRO A 30 -1.56 5.82 -12.84
C PRO A 30 -2.44 6.98 -12.37
N THR A 31 -1.90 8.19 -12.42
CA THR A 31 -2.67 9.42 -12.18
C THR A 31 -3.89 9.53 -13.12
N LYS A 32 -3.70 9.23 -14.40
CA LYS A 32 -4.77 9.15 -15.40
C LYS A 32 -4.52 7.98 -16.35
N CYS A 33 -5.54 7.18 -16.59
CA CYS A 33 -5.46 6.03 -17.47
C CYS A 33 -6.78 5.86 -18.25
N VAL A 34 -6.71 5.92 -19.57
CA VAL A 34 -7.88 5.79 -20.45
C VAL A 34 -7.61 4.71 -21.50
N ALA A 35 -8.26 3.56 -21.34
CA ALA A 35 -8.21 2.49 -22.33
C ALA A 35 -8.77 2.95 -23.69
N LYS A 36 -8.18 2.45 -24.76
CA LYS A 36 -8.58 2.68 -26.16
C LYS A 36 -8.72 1.34 -26.87
N LYS A 37 -9.44 1.35 -27.98
CA LYS A 37 -9.68 0.13 -28.76
C LYS A 37 -8.42 -0.26 -29.54
N GLY A 38 -8.09 -1.55 -29.55
CA GLY A 38 -6.97 -2.12 -30.29
C GLY A 38 -5.73 -2.38 -29.43
N GLU A 39 -4.69 -2.92 -30.05
CA GLU A 39 -3.44 -3.34 -29.41
C GLU A 39 -2.26 -2.97 -30.32
N PHE A 40 -1.13 -2.65 -29.71
CA PHE A 40 0.17 -2.51 -30.37
C PHE A 40 0.93 -3.84 -30.26
N THR A 41 1.38 -4.40 -31.37
CA THR A 41 2.18 -5.63 -31.37
C THR A 41 3.67 -5.31 -31.42
N VAL A 42 4.41 -5.75 -30.41
CA VAL A 42 5.87 -5.71 -30.38
C VAL A 42 6.41 -6.95 -31.10
N ASN A 43 7.30 -6.77 -32.07
CA ASN A 43 7.95 -7.87 -32.81
C ASN A 43 9.37 -7.48 -33.22
N GLU A 44 10.05 -8.36 -33.97
CA GLU A 44 11.44 -8.16 -34.42
C GLU A 44 11.63 -6.93 -35.34
N GLN A 45 10.56 -6.42 -35.95
CA GLN A 45 10.58 -5.19 -36.75
C GLN A 45 10.35 -3.92 -35.93
N THR A 46 9.90 -4.05 -34.67
CA THR A 46 9.67 -2.90 -33.79
C THR A 46 10.99 -2.18 -33.50
N VAL A 47 10.97 -0.85 -33.67
CA VAL A 47 12.12 0.03 -33.39
C VAL A 47 11.83 0.91 -32.17
N ILE A 48 12.78 1.01 -31.24
CA ILE A 48 12.78 2.03 -30.20
C ILE A 48 13.55 3.25 -30.72
N ALA A 49 12.85 4.35 -30.98
CA ALA A 49 13.45 5.61 -31.40
C ALA A 49 13.70 6.52 -30.21
N LEU A 50 14.97 6.88 -30.01
CA LEU A 50 15.46 7.76 -28.95
C LEU A 50 16.10 9.03 -29.58
N PRO A 51 15.30 9.96 -30.14
CA PRO A 51 15.84 11.25 -30.60
C PRO A 51 16.50 12.01 -29.44
N ASN A 52 17.67 12.58 -29.69
CA ASN A 52 18.48 13.29 -28.68
C ASN A 52 18.81 12.41 -27.46
N GLN A 53 19.09 11.13 -27.69
CA GLN A 53 19.38 10.14 -26.63
C GLN A 53 20.50 10.58 -25.67
N THR A 54 20.27 10.37 -24.37
CA THR A 54 21.31 10.34 -23.34
C THR A 54 21.72 8.90 -23.04
N GLU A 55 22.81 8.71 -22.30
CA GLU A 55 23.25 7.38 -21.88
C GLU A 55 22.21 6.70 -20.97
N GLU A 56 21.54 7.47 -20.11
CA GLU A 56 20.45 6.99 -19.25
C GLU A 56 19.24 6.52 -20.06
N MET A 57 18.88 7.22 -21.15
CA MET A 57 17.80 6.79 -22.04
C MET A 57 18.14 5.48 -22.76
N LYS A 58 19.39 5.31 -23.19
CA LYS A 58 19.86 4.05 -23.78
C LYS A 58 19.78 2.91 -22.78
N ASN A 59 20.25 3.14 -21.54
CA ASN A 59 20.15 2.14 -20.47
C ASN A 59 18.70 1.74 -20.20
N ALA A 60 17.77 2.70 -20.17
CA ALA A 60 16.34 2.40 -20.00
C ALA A 60 15.77 1.53 -21.13
N ALA A 61 16.10 1.88 -22.39
CA ALA A 61 15.68 1.10 -23.55
C ALA A 61 16.32 -0.31 -23.57
N MET A 62 17.58 -0.43 -23.17
CA MET A 62 18.28 -1.72 -23.05
C MET A 62 17.61 -2.63 -22.02
N VAL A 63 17.28 -2.14 -20.82
CA VAL A 63 16.57 -2.96 -19.81
C VAL A 63 15.26 -3.52 -20.37
N PHE A 64 14.51 -2.72 -21.14
CA PHE A 64 13.28 -3.19 -21.79
C PHE A 64 13.55 -4.17 -22.93
N THR A 65 14.62 -3.95 -23.71
CA THR A 65 15.02 -4.77 -24.87
C THR A 65 15.59 -6.13 -24.45
N ASP A 66 16.26 -6.20 -23.31
CA ASP A 66 16.82 -7.43 -22.73
C ASP A 66 15.72 -8.44 -22.40
N LEU A 67 14.52 -7.98 -22.02
CA LEU A 67 13.36 -8.86 -21.81
C LEU A 67 12.96 -9.60 -23.09
N PHE A 68 12.89 -8.90 -24.22
CA PHE A 68 12.58 -9.52 -25.52
C PHE A 68 13.72 -10.41 -26.01
N SER A 69 14.97 -9.99 -25.82
CA SER A 69 16.13 -10.78 -26.23
C SER A 69 16.15 -12.13 -25.50
N THR A 70 15.81 -12.14 -24.21
CA THR A 70 15.74 -13.35 -23.39
C THR A 70 14.49 -14.18 -23.68
N ALA A 71 13.29 -13.62 -23.51
CA ALA A 71 12.05 -14.39 -23.53
C ALA A 71 11.52 -14.62 -24.96
N ALA A 72 11.59 -13.62 -25.84
CA ALA A 72 11.07 -13.69 -27.19
C ALA A 72 12.10 -14.20 -28.22
N GLY A 73 13.39 -14.12 -27.90
CA GLY A 73 14.48 -14.56 -28.77
C GLY A 73 14.80 -13.60 -29.92
N PHE A 74 14.38 -12.33 -29.83
CA PHE A 74 14.76 -11.26 -30.76
C PHE A 74 15.10 -9.98 -29.99
N THR A 75 15.97 -9.16 -30.58
CA THR A 75 16.42 -7.90 -29.97
C THR A 75 15.79 -6.72 -30.70
N LEU A 76 15.12 -5.85 -29.96
CA LEU A 76 14.57 -4.59 -30.49
C LEU A 76 15.69 -3.66 -30.94
N LYS A 77 15.56 -3.11 -32.15
CA LYS A 77 16.54 -2.14 -32.63
C LYS A 77 16.32 -0.79 -31.94
N VAL A 78 17.37 -0.28 -31.29
CA VAL A 78 17.42 1.10 -30.78
C VAL A 78 18.03 2.01 -31.84
N SER A 79 17.39 3.15 -32.13
CA SER A 79 17.86 4.12 -33.14
C SER A 79 17.79 5.56 -32.63
N ASP A 80 18.79 6.35 -33.00
CA ASP A 80 18.91 7.78 -32.73
C ASP A 80 18.20 8.65 -33.78
N GLN A 81 17.78 8.08 -34.90
CA GLN A 81 17.12 8.80 -35.97
C GLN A 81 15.68 9.15 -35.59
N GLN A 82 15.28 10.38 -35.91
CA GLN A 82 13.86 10.76 -36.05
C GLN A 82 13.27 10.00 -37.23
N ALA A 83 12.96 8.71 -37.07
CA ALA A 83 12.39 7.91 -38.14
C ALA A 83 10.92 8.30 -38.37
N PHE A 84 10.71 9.34 -39.18
CA PHE A 84 9.42 9.67 -39.78
C PHE A 84 9.21 8.75 -41.00
N ALA A 85 8.40 7.70 -40.85
CA ALA A 85 7.65 6.97 -41.91
C ALA A 85 7.42 5.46 -41.62
N LYS A 86 7.95 4.89 -40.53
CA LYS A 86 7.72 3.46 -40.23
C LYS A 86 6.44 3.23 -39.40
N SER A 87 5.64 2.24 -39.79
CA SER A 87 4.69 1.57 -38.89
C SER A 87 5.45 0.71 -37.88
N ASN A 88 4.91 0.51 -36.67
CA ASN A 88 5.49 -0.30 -35.59
C ASN A 88 6.74 0.32 -34.92
N ILE A 89 6.55 1.41 -34.18
CA ILE A 89 7.62 2.17 -33.51
C ILE A 89 7.26 2.57 -32.08
N ILE A 90 8.25 2.52 -31.18
CA ILE A 90 8.18 3.08 -29.82
C ILE A 90 9.07 4.33 -29.81
N ARG A 91 8.46 5.52 -29.76
CA ARG A 91 9.17 6.80 -29.75
C ARG A 91 9.26 7.33 -28.33
N CYS A 92 10.48 7.52 -27.84
CA CYS A 92 10.74 8.07 -26.51
C CYS A 92 11.36 9.47 -26.64
N THR A 93 10.72 10.49 -26.07
CA THR A 93 11.18 11.89 -26.18
C THR A 93 11.17 12.59 -24.84
N LEU A 94 12.19 13.41 -24.59
CA LEU A 94 12.17 14.33 -23.46
C LEU A 94 11.23 15.51 -23.77
N ASN A 95 10.37 15.84 -22.83
CA ASN A 95 9.38 16.92 -22.92
C ASN A 95 9.38 17.76 -21.64
N SER A 96 9.94 18.97 -21.73
CA SER A 96 10.06 19.91 -20.60
C SER A 96 8.72 20.48 -20.12
N GLN A 97 7.61 20.24 -20.84
CA GLN A 97 6.26 20.66 -20.44
C GLN A 97 5.61 19.71 -19.43
N ILE A 98 6.21 18.54 -19.17
CA ILE A 98 5.81 17.68 -18.05
C ILE A 98 6.36 18.31 -16.77
N ALA A 99 5.48 18.54 -15.79
CA ALA A 99 5.84 19.31 -14.61
C ALA A 99 6.74 18.52 -13.66
N GLU A 100 6.39 17.26 -13.43
CA GLU A 100 7.01 16.34 -12.48
C GLU A 100 8.30 15.74 -13.05
N GLU A 101 9.37 15.70 -12.24
CA GLU A 101 10.70 15.18 -12.67
C GLU A 101 10.66 13.73 -13.14
N GLU A 102 9.90 12.89 -12.44
CA GLU A 102 9.72 11.47 -12.75
C GLU A 102 8.45 11.19 -13.59
N GLY A 103 7.77 12.25 -14.04
CA GLY A 103 6.50 12.15 -14.77
C GLY A 103 6.67 11.70 -16.22
N TYR A 104 5.67 10.98 -16.72
CA TYR A 104 5.62 10.51 -18.11
C TYR A 104 4.20 10.49 -18.68
N ARG A 105 4.12 10.48 -20.01
CA ARG A 105 2.88 10.30 -20.79
C ARG A 105 3.08 9.20 -21.81
N LEU A 106 2.13 8.27 -21.88
CA LEU A 106 2.05 7.24 -22.91
C LEU A 106 0.82 7.47 -23.79
N ARG A 107 1.02 7.42 -25.10
CA ARG A 107 -0.04 7.27 -26.09
C ARG A 107 0.24 6.04 -26.92
N ILE A 108 -0.59 5.01 -26.74
CA ILE A 108 -0.46 3.71 -27.39
C ILE A 108 -1.56 3.60 -28.45
N THR A 109 -1.16 3.45 -29.70
CA THR A 109 -2.03 3.18 -30.85
C THR A 109 -1.61 1.86 -31.49
N PRO A 110 -2.39 1.28 -32.41
CA PRO A 110 -2.00 0.03 -33.06
C PRO A 110 -0.69 0.07 -33.85
N SER A 111 -0.20 1.26 -34.20
CA SER A 111 1.00 1.43 -35.03
C SER A 111 2.14 2.17 -34.32
N THR A 112 1.90 2.82 -33.18
CA THR A 112 2.90 3.66 -32.50
C THR A 112 2.67 3.70 -31.00
N ILE A 113 3.76 3.62 -30.24
CA ILE A 113 3.81 4.03 -28.84
C ILE A 113 4.60 5.34 -28.77
N LEU A 114 3.98 6.41 -28.29
CA LEU A 114 4.67 7.65 -27.93
C LEU A 114 4.83 7.71 -26.42
N LEU A 115 6.08 7.75 -25.95
CA LEU A 115 6.47 7.87 -24.56
C LEU A 115 7.21 9.21 -24.36
N GLU A 116 6.57 10.14 -23.66
CA GLU A 116 7.15 11.44 -23.33
C GLU A 116 7.44 11.51 -21.83
N ALA A 117 8.59 12.06 -21.43
CA ALA A 117 8.91 12.28 -20.03
C ALA A 117 9.77 13.53 -19.83
N LYS A 118 9.79 14.10 -18.63
CA LYS A 118 10.67 15.25 -18.34
C LYS A 118 12.14 14.85 -18.32
N THR A 119 12.44 13.69 -17.71
CA THR A 119 13.78 13.15 -17.52
C THR A 119 13.88 11.71 -18.05
N PRO A 120 15.10 11.17 -18.25
CA PRO A 120 15.29 9.75 -18.58
C PRO A 120 14.65 8.78 -17.59
N GLN A 121 14.50 9.18 -16.31
CA GLN A 121 13.88 8.36 -15.27
C GLN A 121 12.37 8.17 -15.53
N GLY A 122 11.66 9.20 -16.01
CA GLY A 122 10.27 9.05 -16.43
C GLY A 122 10.11 8.14 -17.66
N ILE A 123 11.08 8.16 -18.59
CA ILE A 123 11.10 7.19 -19.72
C ILE A 123 11.23 5.77 -19.17
N PHE A 124 12.12 5.53 -18.21
CA PHE A 124 12.26 4.23 -17.57
C PHE A 124 10.97 3.75 -16.91
N TYR A 125 10.26 4.61 -16.17
CA TYR A 125 8.97 4.26 -15.57
C TYR A 125 7.87 4.02 -16.60
N GLY A 126 7.89 4.74 -17.73
CA GLY A 126 7.06 4.44 -18.89
C GLY A 126 7.28 3.02 -19.42
N PHE A 127 8.54 2.58 -19.54
CA PHE A 127 8.86 1.19 -19.90
C PHE A 127 8.39 0.18 -18.85
N GLN A 128 8.46 0.48 -17.55
CA GLN A 128 7.91 -0.42 -16.52
C GLN A 128 6.38 -0.56 -16.65
N THR A 129 5.68 0.51 -17.02
CA THR A 129 4.25 0.44 -17.34
C THR A 129 3.98 -0.40 -18.58
N LEU A 130 4.76 -0.24 -19.65
CA LEU A 130 4.65 -1.11 -20.83
C LEU A 130 4.94 -2.58 -20.50
N ARG A 131 5.95 -2.84 -19.67
CA ARG A 131 6.31 -4.18 -19.19
C ARG A 131 5.16 -4.87 -18.48
N GLN A 132 4.48 -4.19 -17.55
CA GLN A 132 3.31 -4.75 -16.84
C GLN A 132 2.08 -4.94 -17.73
N LEU A 133 2.01 -4.24 -18.87
CA LEU A 133 0.92 -4.39 -19.83
C LEU A 133 1.16 -5.50 -20.87
N LEU A 134 2.40 -6.00 -20.98
CA LEU A 134 2.73 -7.13 -21.83
C LEU A 134 2.26 -8.45 -21.20
N PRO A 135 2.11 -9.53 -22.00
CA PRO A 135 1.92 -10.87 -21.45
C PRO A 135 3.04 -11.23 -20.46
N ALA A 136 2.68 -11.76 -19.29
CA ALA A 136 3.62 -12.13 -18.21
C ALA A 136 4.76 -13.05 -18.64
N ALA A 137 4.56 -13.81 -19.72
CA ALA A 137 5.58 -14.61 -20.38
C ALA A 137 6.86 -13.83 -20.76
N ILE A 138 6.78 -12.50 -20.90
CA ILE A 138 7.94 -11.64 -21.20
C ILE A 138 9.00 -11.68 -20.08
N GLU A 139 8.62 -12.11 -18.88
CA GLU A 139 9.50 -12.21 -17.72
C GLU A 139 10.32 -13.49 -17.66
N SER A 140 10.17 -14.38 -18.64
CA SER A 140 10.88 -15.65 -18.67
C SER A 140 12.39 -15.44 -18.70
N SER A 141 13.11 -16.21 -17.88
CA SER A 141 14.59 -16.21 -17.85
C SER A 141 15.23 -16.95 -19.03
N SER A 142 14.42 -17.50 -19.94
CA SER A 142 14.86 -18.19 -21.15
C SER A 142 13.87 -18.03 -22.30
N LYS A 143 14.33 -18.31 -23.52
CA LYS A 143 13.48 -18.23 -24.72
C LYS A 143 12.26 -19.14 -24.60
N ILE A 144 11.10 -18.57 -24.85
CA ILE A 144 9.82 -19.28 -24.90
C ILE A 144 9.66 -19.95 -26.26
N SER A 145 9.17 -21.19 -26.25
CA SER A 145 9.01 -22.00 -27.46
C SER A 145 7.61 -21.88 -28.06
N GLU A 146 6.60 -21.55 -27.24
CA GLU A 146 5.24 -21.28 -27.70
C GLU A 146 5.15 -19.98 -28.51
N PRO A 147 4.33 -19.93 -29.57
CA PRO A 147 4.10 -18.71 -30.32
C PRO A 147 3.26 -17.72 -29.50
N ILE A 148 3.92 -16.74 -28.89
CA ILE A 148 3.26 -15.66 -28.14
C ILE A 148 3.18 -14.39 -29.00
N GLN A 149 2.01 -13.76 -29.02
CA GLN A 149 1.87 -12.40 -29.52
C GLN A 149 2.16 -11.41 -28.40
N TRP A 150 3.25 -10.65 -28.54
CA TRP A 150 3.66 -9.64 -27.56
C TRP A 150 2.87 -8.36 -27.78
N THR A 151 1.65 -8.30 -27.25
CA THR A 151 0.77 -7.15 -27.45
C THR A 151 0.66 -6.27 -26.22
N VAL A 152 0.48 -4.98 -26.45
CA VAL A 152 0.18 -3.97 -25.42
C VAL A 152 -1.16 -3.31 -25.78
N PRO A 153 -2.15 -3.28 -24.88
CA PRO A 153 -3.44 -2.63 -25.14
C PRO A 153 -3.28 -1.13 -25.41
N CYS A 154 -4.06 -0.61 -26.37
CA CYS A 154 -4.06 0.81 -26.67
C CYS A 154 -4.61 1.62 -25.49
N ALA A 155 -3.95 2.72 -25.16
CA ALA A 155 -4.28 3.55 -24.01
C ALA A 155 -3.71 4.96 -24.14
N ILE A 156 -4.26 5.88 -23.34
CA ILE A 156 -3.65 7.17 -23.02
C ILE A 156 -3.40 7.18 -21.51
N ILE A 157 -2.13 7.32 -21.10
CA ILE A 157 -1.70 7.29 -19.70
C ILE A 157 -0.91 8.56 -19.42
N GLU A 158 -1.22 9.23 -18.32
CA GLU A 158 -0.42 10.33 -17.77
C GLU A 158 -0.16 10.00 -16.30
N ASP A 159 1.11 10.04 -15.90
CA ASP A 159 1.49 9.46 -14.62
C ASP A 159 2.74 10.11 -14.02
N ALA A 160 2.77 10.17 -12.70
CA ALA A 160 3.86 10.68 -11.89
C ALA A 160 3.70 10.19 -10.43
N PRO A 161 4.80 10.00 -9.68
CA PRO A 161 4.73 9.61 -8.28
C PRO A 161 4.32 10.77 -7.37
N VAL A 162 3.58 10.47 -6.29
CA VAL A 162 3.28 11.46 -5.23
C VAL A 162 4.47 11.75 -4.31
N PHE A 163 5.41 10.81 -4.17
CA PHE A 163 6.60 10.97 -3.33
C PHE A 163 7.87 10.69 -4.13
N SER A 164 8.91 11.51 -3.90
CA SER A 164 10.21 11.34 -4.54
C SER A 164 11.04 10.22 -3.92
N TYR A 165 10.77 9.83 -2.66
CA TYR A 165 11.42 8.71 -1.98
C TYR A 165 10.48 7.52 -1.89
N ARG A 166 10.83 6.39 -2.51
CA ARG A 166 10.02 5.17 -2.54
C ARG A 166 10.93 3.98 -2.25
N GLY A 167 11.13 3.74 -0.95
CA GLY A 167 12.18 2.85 -0.48
C GLY A 167 11.72 1.46 -0.10
N LEU A 168 12.59 0.47 -0.30
CA LEU A 168 12.48 -0.84 0.34
C LEU A 168 13.87 -1.25 0.85
N MET A 169 13.96 -1.50 2.15
CA MET A 169 15.21 -1.82 2.85
C MET A 169 15.43 -3.33 2.90
N LEU A 170 16.70 -3.76 2.83
CA LEU A 170 17.12 -5.15 3.02
C LEU A 170 18.20 -5.27 4.09
N ASP A 171 17.89 -6.06 5.13
CA ASP A 171 18.86 -6.51 6.12
C ASP A 171 19.65 -7.71 5.60
N VAL A 172 20.94 -7.51 5.38
CA VAL A 172 21.89 -8.56 5.02
C VAL A 172 22.84 -8.89 6.18
N ALA A 173 22.74 -8.18 7.29
CA ALA A 173 23.57 -8.35 8.48
C ALA A 173 23.10 -9.54 9.32
N ARG A 174 21.79 -9.64 9.61
CA ARG A 174 21.20 -10.77 10.37
C ARG A 174 21.31 -12.09 9.61
N HIS A 175 20.90 -12.11 8.35
CA HIS A 175 21.15 -13.21 7.42
C HIS A 175 21.61 -12.68 6.06
N PHE A 176 22.81 -13.10 5.64
CA PHE A 176 23.45 -12.69 4.39
C PHE A 176 22.63 -13.09 3.16
N LYS A 177 22.81 -12.33 2.07
CA LYS A 177 22.16 -12.53 0.77
C LYS A 177 23.21 -12.42 -0.33
N SER A 178 23.16 -13.28 -1.35
CA SER A 178 24.13 -13.23 -2.45
C SER A 178 24.05 -11.91 -3.23
N LYS A 179 25.13 -11.55 -3.93
CA LYS A 179 25.14 -10.41 -4.85
C LYS A 179 24.07 -10.55 -5.93
N GLU A 180 23.90 -11.75 -6.45
CA GLU A 180 22.94 -12.13 -7.48
C GLU A 180 21.51 -11.88 -6.99
N PHE A 181 21.22 -12.25 -5.74
CA PHE A 181 19.94 -11.93 -5.12
C PHE A 181 19.73 -10.44 -4.92
N VAL A 182 20.74 -9.69 -4.48
CA VAL A 182 20.61 -8.22 -4.33
C VAL A 182 20.27 -7.56 -5.68
N LYS A 183 20.88 -8.02 -6.79
CA LYS A 183 20.50 -7.56 -8.13
C LYS A 183 19.07 -7.91 -8.49
N ARG A 184 18.64 -9.15 -8.22
CA ARG A 184 17.25 -9.58 -8.42
C ARG A 184 16.27 -8.77 -7.60
N TYR A 185 16.63 -8.44 -6.36
CA TYR A 185 15.86 -7.56 -5.49
C TYR A 185 15.67 -6.18 -6.12
N ILE A 186 16.74 -5.59 -6.66
CA ILE A 186 16.69 -4.32 -7.39
C ILE A 186 15.80 -4.41 -8.65
N ASP A 187 15.81 -5.53 -9.38
CA ASP A 187 14.89 -5.74 -10.50
C ASP A 187 13.42 -5.68 -10.06
N LEU A 188 13.10 -6.26 -8.90
CA LEU A 188 11.74 -6.23 -8.33
C LEU A 188 11.36 -4.83 -7.83
N LEU A 189 12.27 -4.08 -7.21
CA LEU A 189 12.05 -2.66 -6.87
C LEU A 189 11.71 -1.86 -8.13
N ALA A 190 12.52 -2.01 -9.18
CA ALA A 190 12.36 -1.30 -10.43
C ALA A 190 11.05 -1.65 -11.14
N PHE A 191 10.65 -2.94 -11.14
CA PHE A 191 9.37 -3.40 -11.67
C PHE A 191 8.18 -2.69 -11.00
N HIS A 192 8.30 -2.38 -9.71
CA HIS A 192 7.30 -1.64 -8.93
C HIS A 192 7.50 -0.12 -8.92
N LYS A 193 8.46 0.40 -9.69
CA LYS A 193 8.81 1.84 -9.68
C LYS A 193 9.27 2.37 -8.32
N LEU A 194 9.72 1.49 -7.42
CA LEU A 194 10.46 1.86 -6.21
C LEU A 194 11.86 2.30 -6.62
N ASN A 195 12.33 3.43 -6.09
CA ASN A 195 13.53 4.10 -6.57
C ASN A 195 14.65 4.17 -5.53
N THR A 196 14.44 3.63 -4.34
CA THR A 196 15.47 3.62 -3.30
C THR A 196 15.64 2.22 -2.72
N PHE A 197 16.88 1.74 -2.76
CA PHE A 197 17.32 0.54 -2.08
C PHE A 197 18.15 0.96 -0.85
N HIS A 198 17.57 0.79 0.33
CA HIS A 198 18.27 1.03 1.59
C HIS A 198 18.94 -0.28 2.04
N TRP A 199 20.27 -0.29 2.09
CA TRP A 199 21.06 -1.50 2.28
C TRP A 199 21.72 -1.53 3.66
N HIS A 200 21.17 -2.33 4.56
CA HIS A 200 21.66 -2.46 5.94
C HIS A 200 22.80 -3.48 6.02
N LEU A 201 24.02 -2.96 6.07
CA LEU A 201 25.24 -3.72 5.83
C LEU A 201 25.94 -4.20 7.10
N THR A 202 25.59 -3.66 8.27
CA THR A 202 26.33 -3.91 9.51
C THR A 202 25.41 -3.97 10.71
N GLU A 203 25.60 -4.96 11.58
CA GLU A 203 24.85 -5.14 12.81
C GLU A 203 25.64 -6.01 13.80
N ASP A 204 25.20 -6.17 15.06
CA ASP A 204 25.72 -7.10 16.06
C ASP A 204 25.98 -8.54 15.54
N GLN A 205 25.12 -9.08 14.68
CA GLN A 205 25.24 -10.46 14.18
C GLN A 205 26.01 -10.59 12.85
N GLY A 206 26.53 -9.48 12.31
CA GLY A 206 27.36 -9.53 11.10
C GLY A 206 27.77 -8.20 10.50
N TRP A 207 29.03 -8.14 10.04
CA TRP A 207 29.57 -7.05 9.22
C TRP A 207 29.72 -7.51 7.76
N ARG A 208 29.06 -6.84 6.80
CA ARG A 208 28.89 -7.35 5.42
C ARG A 208 29.64 -6.58 4.35
N ILE A 209 30.47 -5.59 4.68
CA ILE A 209 31.19 -4.76 3.71
C ILE A 209 32.70 -4.83 3.90
N GLU A 210 33.46 -5.06 2.83
CA GLU A 210 34.91 -4.98 2.88
C GLU A 210 35.42 -3.55 3.13
N ILE A 211 36.20 -3.39 4.21
CA ILE A 211 36.97 -2.19 4.51
C ILE A 211 38.45 -2.58 4.52
N LYS A 212 39.21 -2.11 3.52
CA LYS A 212 40.60 -2.57 3.27
C LYS A 212 41.52 -2.23 4.43
N LYS A 213 41.32 -1.07 5.05
CA LYS A 213 42.10 -0.64 6.23
C LYS A 213 41.80 -1.47 7.47
N TYR A 214 40.63 -2.09 7.54
CA TYR A 214 40.15 -2.85 8.69
C TYR A 214 39.71 -4.27 8.31
N PRO A 215 40.65 -5.14 7.85
CA PRO A 215 40.32 -6.44 7.28
C PRO A 215 39.65 -7.39 8.27
N LYS A 216 39.81 -7.20 9.58
CA LYS A 216 39.13 -8.06 10.57
C LYS A 216 37.62 -7.85 10.61
N LEU A 217 37.11 -6.72 10.10
CA LEU A 217 35.67 -6.50 10.01
C LEU A 217 35.01 -7.59 9.16
N THR A 218 35.66 -8.07 8.10
CA THR A 218 35.15 -9.18 7.28
C THR A 218 35.79 -10.53 7.61
N SER A 219 37.06 -10.58 8.03
CA SER A 219 37.67 -11.88 8.39
C SER A 219 37.17 -12.44 9.73
N VAL A 220 36.64 -11.59 10.61
CA VAL A 220 36.02 -11.95 11.91
C VAL A 220 34.56 -11.52 11.94
N GLY A 221 34.28 -10.22 11.82
CA GLY A 221 32.94 -9.65 12.02
C GLY A 221 31.87 -10.16 11.05
N ALA A 222 32.25 -10.70 9.89
CA ALA A 222 31.30 -11.30 8.95
C ALA A 222 30.85 -12.72 9.33
N PHE A 223 31.41 -13.34 10.38
CA PHE A 223 31.13 -14.73 10.70
C PHE A 223 30.76 -14.91 12.17
N ARG A 224 29.70 -15.67 12.42
CA ARG A 224 29.29 -16.11 13.76
C ARG A 224 29.34 -17.63 13.85
N ASP A 225 29.66 -18.13 15.03
CA ASP A 225 29.82 -19.57 15.28
C ASP A 225 28.53 -20.26 15.75
N LYS A 226 27.48 -19.48 16.00
CA LYS A 226 26.17 -19.99 16.43
C LYS A 226 25.03 -19.11 15.95
N THR A 227 23.87 -19.71 15.70
CA THR A 227 22.63 -19.00 15.33
C THR A 227 21.46 -19.50 16.17
N LEU A 228 20.66 -18.59 16.71
CA LEU A 228 19.52 -18.89 17.56
C LEU A 228 18.46 -19.71 16.80
N ILE A 229 17.93 -20.74 17.47
CA ILE A 229 16.78 -21.52 17.03
C ILE A 229 15.51 -20.96 17.69
N GLY A 230 14.54 -20.56 16.87
CA GLY A 230 13.25 -20.06 17.34
C GLY A 230 13.29 -18.60 17.81
N HIS A 231 12.29 -18.18 18.60
CA HIS A 231 12.13 -16.78 18.98
C HIS A 231 13.18 -16.28 19.99
N GLY A 232 13.71 -15.06 19.77
CA GLY A 232 14.68 -14.37 20.64
C GLY A 232 14.20 -14.11 22.07
N GLY A 233 12.89 -14.13 22.30
CA GLY A 233 12.29 -14.00 23.64
C GLY A 233 12.13 -15.32 24.41
N LYS A 234 12.31 -16.49 23.78
CA LYS A 234 11.98 -17.78 24.40
C LYS A 234 13.20 -18.40 25.09
N ARG A 235 13.10 -18.61 26.40
CA ARG A 235 14.15 -19.26 27.22
C ARG A 235 13.80 -20.73 27.53
N PRO A 236 14.80 -21.62 27.71
CA PRO A 236 16.23 -21.39 27.48
C PRO A 236 16.53 -21.21 25.98
N PHE A 237 17.54 -20.40 25.66
CA PHE A 237 17.98 -20.21 24.28
C PHE A 237 18.60 -21.50 23.74
N LYS A 238 18.32 -21.79 22.46
CA LYS A 238 18.86 -22.94 21.73
C LYS A 238 19.56 -22.43 20.49
N TYR A 239 20.63 -23.10 20.07
CA TYR A 239 21.47 -22.67 18.96
C TYR A 239 21.77 -23.83 18.02
N THR A 240 21.93 -23.51 16.74
CA THR A 240 22.81 -24.29 15.85
C THR A 240 24.24 -23.76 16.00
N PHE A 241 25.24 -24.63 15.77
CA PHE A 241 26.67 -24.31 15.95
C PHE A 241 27.43 -24.35 14.62
N ASP A 242 26.73 -24.08 13.52
CA ASP A 242 27.33 -23.98 12.20
C ASP A 242 27.91 -22.57 12.01
N LYS A 243 29.16 -22.50 11.57
CA LYS A 243 29.76 -21.22 11.19
C LYS A 243 28.97 -20.62 10.04
N TYR A 244 28.41 -19.44 10.25
CA TYR A 244 27.54 -18.75 9.30
C TYR A 244 28.10 -17.36 9.00
N GLY A 245 28.09 -16.95 7.73
CA GLY A 245 28.55 -15.62 7.35
C GLY A 245 28.65 -15.39 5.85
N GLY A 246 29.35 -14.31 5.51
CA GLY A 246 29.47 -13.78 4.16
C GLY A 246 29.58 -12.25 4.19
N PHE A 247 30.20 -11.67 3.18
CA PHE A 247 30.35 -10.22 3.00
C PHE A 247 30.50 -9.90 1.51
N TYR A 248 30.31 -8.64 1.15
CA TYR A 248 30.57 -8.11 -0.20
C TYR A 248 31.93 -7.44 -0.24
N THR A 249 32.71 -7.78 -1.26
CA THR A 249 33.90 -7.02 -1.62
C THR A 249 33.51 -5.63 -2.14
N GLN A 250 34.46 -4.69 -2.13
CA GLN A 250 34.21 -3.35 -2.68
C GLN A 250 33.85 -3.40 -4.18
N GLU A 251 34.40 -4.36 -4.93
CA GLU A 251 34.09 -4.52 -6.36
C GLU A 251 32.67 -5.05 -6.60
N GLU A 252 32.21 -6.00 -5.78
CA GLU A 252 30.82 -6.48 -5.85
C GLU A 252 29.81 -5.37 -5.50
N ILE A 253 30.14 -4.51 -4.53
CA ILE A 253 29.31 -3.34 -4.21
C ILE A 253 29.25 -2.37 -5.40
N LYS A 254 30.39 -2.04 -6.02
CA LYS A 254 30.42 -1.19 -7.21
C LYS A 254 29.58 -1.79 -8.35
N GLU A 255 29.65 -3.10 -8.52
CA GLU A 255 28.85 -3.83 -9.51
C GLU A 255 27.35 -3.71 -9.22
N VAL A 256 26.92 -3.88 -7.96
CA VAL A 256 25.52 -3.72 -7.53
C VAL A 256 25.05 -2.27 -7.72
N VAL A 257 25.85 -1.29 -7.32
CA VAL A 257 25.52 0.14 -7.46
C VAL A 257 25.39 0.54 -8.93
N ALA A 258 26.30 0.05 -9.80
CA ALA A 258 26.20 0.27 -11.24
C ALA A 258 24.96 -0.41 -11.84
N TYR A 259 24.60 -1.60 -11.36
CA TYR A 259 23.40 -2.33 -11.77
C TYR A 259 22.12 -1.57 -11.39
N ALA A 260 22.06 -1.02 -10.17
CA ALA A 260 20.95 -0.22 -9.66
C ALA A 260 20.78 1.09 -10.44
N LYS A 261 21.89 1.77 -10.77
CA LYS A 261 21.88 3.02 -11.54
C LYS A 261 21.18 2.85 -12.89
N LYS A 262 21.40 1.73 -13.60
CA LYS A 262 20.73 1.43 -14.88
C LYS A 262 19.22 1.27 -14.77
N ARG A 263 18.71 1.06 -13.54
CA ARG A 263 17.30 0.88 -13.20
C ARG A 263 16.71 2.06 -12.45
N PHE A 264 17.46 3.17 -12.36
CA PHE A 264 17.06 4.36 -11.61
C PHE A 264 16.69 4.03 -10.16
N VAL A 265 17.43 3.10 -9.56
CA VAL A 265 17.37 2.77 -8.13
C VAL A 265 18.62 3.34 -7.45
N GLU A 266 18.41 4.27 -6.53
CA GLU A 266 19.45 4.82 -5.66
C GLU A 266 19.77 3.81 -4.55
N VAL A 267 21.06 3.50 -4.35
CA VAL A 267 21.51 2.62 -3.26
C VAL A 267 22.04 3.48 -2.11
N ILE A 268 21.38 3.42 -0.96
CA ILE A 268 21.77 4.13 0.26
C ILE A 268 22.35 3.09 1.23
N PRO A 269 23.65 3.16 1.57
CA PRO A 269 24.23 2.26 2.55
C PRO A 269 23.86 2.70 3.97
N GLU A 270 23.68 1.72 4.84
CA GLU A 270 23.63 1.92 6.28
C GLU A 270 24.82 1.25 6.97
N ILE A 271 25.55 2.06 7.73
CA ILE A 271 26.59 1.62 8.66
C ILE A 271 26.12 2.03 10.06
N GLU A 272 25.64 1.05 10.82
CA GLU A 272 25.04 1.24 12.13
C GLU A 272 26.02 1.85 13.14
N MET A 273 25.56 2.86 13.88
CA MET A 273 26.30 3.48 14.98
C MET A 273 25.39 4.36 15.86
N PRO A 274 25.67 4.51 17.16
CA PRO A 274 26.71 3.85 17.93
C PRO A 274 26.32 2.44 18.44
N GLY A 275 25.03 2.12 18.41
CA GLY A 275 24.46 0.80 18.74
C GLY A 275 24.78 -0.24 17.66
N HIS A 276 24.21 -1.45 17.82
CA HIS A 276 24.25 -2.49 16.79
C HIS A 276 25.66 -2.78 16.22
N ALA A 277 26.66 -2.81 17.11
CA ALA A 277 28.08 -2.73 16.75
C ALA A 277 28.88 -3.98 17.12
N VAL A 278 28.29 -5.00 17.75
CA VAL A 278 29.06 -6.11 18.34
C VAL A 278 29.92 -6.86 17.30
N ALA A 279 29.48 -6.99 16.03
CA ALA A 279 30.32 -7.59 14.99
C ALA A 279 31.62 -6.81 14.74
N ALA A 280 31.56 -5.47 14.75
CA ALA A 280 32.74 -4.62 14.63
C ALA A 280 33.61 -4.68 15.90
N LEU A 281 32.99 -4.74 17.08
CA LEU A 281 33.71 -4.83 18.35
C LEU A 281 34.37 -6.20 18.55
N ALA A 282 33.80 -7.29 18.04
CA ALA A 282 34.45 -8.60 18.02
C ALA A 282 35.72 -8.60 17.15
N ALA A 283 35.70 -7.85 16.04
CA ALA A 283 36.87 -7.68 15.17
C ALA A 283 37.94 -6.75 15.78
N TYR A 284 37.51 -5.66 16.42
CA TYR A 284 38.36 -4.61 16.99
C TYR A 284 37.82 -4.14 18.36
N PRO A 285 38.09 -4.92 19.43
CA PRO A 285 37.49 -4.67 20.75
C PRO A 285 37.97 -3.37 21.42
N GLU A 286 39.09 -2.79 20.97
CA GLU A 286 39.64 -1.53 21.47
C GLU A 286 38.68 -0.32 21.32
N TYR A 287 37.75 -0.39 20.35
CA TYR A 287 36.76 0.66 20.09
C TYR A 287 35.52 0.58 20.99
N SER A 288 35.41 -0.47 21.81
CA SER A 288 34.38 -0.61 22.84
C SER A 288 34.74 0.11 24.15
N CYS A 289 33.82 0.16 25.10
CA CYS A 289 34.09 0.72 26.43
C CYS A 289 34.96 -0.20 27.30
N SER A 290 34.78 -1.52 27.21
CA SER A 290 35.44 -2.51 28.08
C SER A 290 36.75 -3.07 27.52
N GLY A 291 36.97 -2.97 26.20
CA GLY A 291 38.13 -3.58 25.55
C GLY A 291 37.97 -5.07 25.23
N GLY A 292 36.76 -5.63 25.36
CA GLY A 292 36.47 -7.04 25.04
C GLY A 292 36.89 -8.04 26.14
N PRO A 293 36.98 -9.34 25.81
CA PRO A 293 36.70 -9.94 24.49
C PRO A 293 35.21 -9.94 24.14
N PHE A 294 34.90 -10.04 22.84
CA PHE A 294 33.53 -10.21 22.32
C PHE A 294 33.50 -11.31 21.26
N GLU A 295 32.33 -11.92 21.07
CA GLU A 295 32.02 -12.82 19.96
C GLU A 295 30.95 -12.14 19.09
N VAL A 296 30.95 -12.40 17.78
CA VAL A 296 29.85 -11.97 16.90
C VAL A 296 28.56 -12.64 17.38
N GLU A 297 27.49 -11.86 17.52
CA GLU A 297 26.30 -12.33 18.20
C GLU A 297 25.54 -13.40 17.40
N GLY A 298 25.11 -14.44 18.13
CA GLY A 298 24.32 -15.53 17.58
C GLY A 298 22.83 -15.46 17.90
N ARG A 299 22.42 -14.44 18.68
CA ARG A 299 21.02 -14.21 19.06
C ARG A 299 20.56 -12.84 18.60
N TRP A 300 19.25 -12.63 18.62
CA TRP A 300 18.61 -11.38 18.22
C TRP A 300 18.38 -10.45 19.42
N GLY A 301 18.16 -9.17 19.14
CA GLY A 301 17.75 -8.14 20.09
C GLY A 301 18.82 -7.09 20.34
N VAL A 302 18.66 -6.35 21.44
CA VAL A 302 19.52 -5.20 21.77
C VAL A 302 20.65 -5.61 22.72
N PHE A 303 21.87 -5.15 22.42
CA PHE A 303 23.07 -5.47 23.18
C PHE A 303 23.68 -4.22 23.83
N ASN A 304 24.22 -4.39 25.03
CA ASN A 304 24.78 -3.28 25.80
C ASN A 304 26.14 -2.80 25.28
N ASP A 305 26.84 -3.65 24.53
CA ASP A 305 28.19 -3.39 24.03
C ASP A 305 28.13 -2.60 22.72
N ILE A 306 28.34 -1.29 22.84
CA ILE A 306 28.24 -0.31 21.76
C ILE A 306 29.58 0.43 21.55
N PHE A 307 29.70 1.16 20.44
CA PHE A 307 30.89 1.99 20.19
C PHE A 307 31.14 2.98 21.35
N CYS A 308 32.39 3.08 21.79
CA CYS A 308 32.80 4.02 22.83
C CYS A 308 33.03 5.42 22.27
N THR A 309 32.92 6.47 23.08
CA THR A 309 33.13 7.87 22.64
C THR A 309 34.59 8.33 22.72
N LYS A 310 35.52 7.39 22.55
CA LYS A 310 36.98 7.64 22.46
C LYS A 310 37.32 8.33 21.13
N GLU A 311 38.36 9.17 21.12
CA GLU A 311 38.88 9.75 19.87
C GLU A 311 39.30 8.67 18.85
N ALA A 312 39.90 7.57 19.32
CA ALA A 312 40.27 6.45 18.46
C ALA A 312 39.05 5.78 17.78
N THR A 313 37.90 5.72 18.47
CA THR A 313 36.66 5.17 17.90
C THR A 313 36.10 6.08 16.82
N PHE A 314 36.09 7.40 17.03
CA PHE A 314 35.67 8.34 15.99
C PHE A 314 36.58 8.26 14.77
N LYS A 315 37.90 8.24 14.97
CA LYS A 315 38.85 8.07 13.86
C LYS A 315 38.62 6.77 13.09
N PHE A 316 38.36 5.67 13.79
CA PHE A 316 38.00 4.39 13.16
C PHE A 316 36.77 4.51 12.27
N LEU A 317 35.68 5.10 12.77
CA LEU A 317 34.44 5.27 12.01
C LEU A 317 34.61 6.24 10.84
N GLU A 318 35.35 7.33 11.01
CA GLU A 318 35.71 8.27 9.94
C GLU A 318 36.49 7.57 8.82
N GLU A 319 37.45 6.71 9.18
CA GLU A 319 38.26 5.94 8.23
C GLU A 319 37.47 4.82 7.54
N VAL A 320 36.51 4.19 8.22
CA VAL A 320 35.53 3.28 7.60
C VAL A 320 34.68 4.05 6.58
N LEU A 321 34.12 5.19 6.96
CA LEU A 321 33.27 6.00 6.08
C LEU A 321 34.03 6.54 4.88
N ASP A 322 35.33 6.82 5.01
CA ASP A 322 36.20 7.22 3.88
C ASP A 322 36.28 6.14 2.80
N GLU A 323 36.18 4.85 3.16
CA GLU A 323 36.11 3.76 2.18
C GLU A 323 34.68 3.49 1.68
N VAL A 324 33.65 3.74 2.50
CA VAL A 324 32.23 3.56 2.12
C VAL A 324 31.77 4.62 1.12
N ILE A 325 32.03 5.91 1.41
CA ILE A 325 31.60 7.06 0.59
C ILE A 325 31.86 6.91 -0.92
N PRO A 326 33.07 6.52 -1.38
CA PRO A 326 33.34 6.42 -2.82
C PRO A 326 32.64 5.24 -3.50
N LEU A 327 32.15 4.24 -2.75
CA LEU A 327 31.41 3.10 -3.30
C LEU A 327 29.95 3.47 -3.61
N PHE A 328 29.40 4.43 -2.88
CA PHE A 328 27.99 4.81 -2.95
C PHE A 328 27.82 6.27 -3.43
N PRO A 329 27.37 6.50 -4.67
CA PRO A 329 27.21 7.84 -5.23
C PRO A 329 26.04 8.61 -4.61
N SER A 330 25.14 7.95 -3.86
CA SER A 330 24.03 8.59 -3.16
C SER A 330 24.49 9.82 -2.37
N ALA A 331 23.65 10.86 -2.35
CA ALA A 331 23.87 12.01 -1.50
C ALA A 331 23.68 11.68 -0.01
N TYR A 332 23.06 10.53 0.31
CA TYR A 332 22.74 10.09 1.65
C TYR A 332 23.65 8.93 2.10
N ILE A 333 23.93 8.93 3.40
CA ILE A 333 24.44 7.76 4.14
C ILE A 333 23.50 7.59 5.34
N HIS A 334 22.97 6.39 5.53
CA HIS A 334 22.23 6.07 6.75
C HIS A 334 23.25 5.70 7.84
N ILE A 335 23.11 6.30 9.03
CA ILE A 335 24.01 6.04 10.16
C ILE A 335 23.32 5.27 11.29
N GLY A 336 22.08 4.86 11.06
CA GLY A 336 21.25 4.16 12.04
C GLY A 336 20.91 5.05 13.21
N GLY A 337 21.39 4.67 14.40
CA GLY A 337 21.26 5.43 15.64
C GLY A 337 20.11 4.97 16.53
N ASP A 338 19.53 3.81 16.23
CA ASP A 338 18.50 3.15 17.01
C ASP A 338 19.08 2.33 18.19
N GLU A 339 18.21 2.06 19.15
CA GLU A 339 18.37 1.14 20.27
C GLU A 339 19.73 1.15 21.02
N ALA A 340 20.46 2.27 21.05
CA ALA A 340 21.78 2.37 21.67
C ALA A 340 21.73 2.43 23.21
N PRO A 341 22.06 1.34 23.96
CA PRO A 341 21.87 1.33 25.40
C PRO A 341 22.99 2.07 26.12
N LYS A 342 22.61 2.95 27.05
CA LYS A 342 23.57 3.82 27.76
C LYS A 342 24.37 3.11 28.86
N VAL A 343 24.18 1.79 29.03
CA VAL A 343 24.73 0.99 30.14
C VAL A 343 26.26 1.03 30.19
N ARG A 344 26.93 0.94 29.04
CA ARG A 344 28.40 0.96 28.99
C ARG A 344 28.97 2.36 29.15
N TRP A 345 28.35 3.37 28.54
CA TRP A 345 28.80 4.76 28.66
C TRP A 345 28.74 5.28 30.11
N LYS A 346 27.71 4.91 30.88
CA LYS A 346 27.59 5.24 32.31
C LYS A 346 28.75 4.76 33.17
N ARG A 347 29.45 3.70 32.74
CA ARG A 347 30.55 3.07 33.49
C ARG A 347 31.92 3.26 32.85
N CYS A 348 31.98 3.94 31.70
CA CYS A 348 33.22 4.09 30.95
C CYS A 348 33.91 5.41 31.32
N ALA A 349 35.13 5.34 31.87
CA ALA A 349 35.91 6.51 32.24
C ALA A 349 36.09 7.50 31.07
N ALA A 350 36.38 6.98 29.86
CA ALA A 350 36.54 7.81 28.67
C ALA A 350 35.25 8.52 28.24
N CYS A 351 34.09 7.84 28.37
CA CYS A 351 32.79 8.47 28.07
C CYS A 351 32.45 9.56 29.10
N GLN A 352 32.68 9.29 30.38
CA GLN A 352 32.43 10.26 31.44
C GLN A 352 33.39 11.46 31.34
N GLU A 353 34.64 11.24 30.93
CA GLU A 353 35.61 12.30 30.65
C GLU A 353 35.19 13.14 29.43
N ARG A 354 34.71 12.51 28.36
CA ARG A 354 34.12 13.22 27.21
C ARG A 354 33.00 14.13 27.65
N MET A 355 32.06 13.62 28.44
CA MET A 355 30.92 14.39 28.90
C MET A 355 31.36 15.62 29.70
N LYS A 356 32.31 15.45 30.62
CA LYS A 356 32.90 16.57 31.38
C LYS A 356 33.58 17.60 30.47
N LYS A 357 34.36 17.15 29.48
CA LYS A 357 35.10 18.02 28.57
C LYS A 357 34.18 18.85 27.68
N GLU A 358 33.11 18.25 27.17
CA GLU A 358 32.21 18.87 26.19
C GLU A 358 30.96 19.50 26.84
N GLY A 359 30.83 19.42 28.18
CA GLY A 359 29.68 19.97 28.91
C GLY A 359 28.36 19.22 28.65
N ILE A 360 28.43 17.91 28.40
CA ILE A 360 27.26 17.07 28.07
C ILE A 360 26.61 16.59 29.37
N PRO A 361 25.29 16.79 29.56
CA PRO A 361 24.63 16.55 30.85
C PRO A 361 24.43 15.07 31.20
N ASP A 362 24.12 14.23 30.22
CA ASP A 362 23.82 12.81 30.41
C ASP A 362 24.17 11.97 29.16
N GLU A 363 24.04 10.65 29.26
CA GLU A 363 24.38 9.75 28.16
C GLU A 363 23.40 9.78 26.97
N GLU A 364 22.18 10.32 27.14
CA GLU A 364 21.27 10.54 26.01
C GLU A 364 21.81 11.66 25.12
N HIS A 365 22.23 12.77 25.73
CA HIS A 365 22.89 13.86 25.01
C HIS A 365 24.28 13.45 24.49
N LEU A 366 24.93 12.47 25.11
CA LEU A 366 26.17 11.90 24.57
C LEU A 366 25.94 11.16 23.25
N GLN A 367 24.78 10.53 23.04
CA GLN A 367 24.41 9.96 21.75
C GLN A 367 24.24 11.06 20.70
N SER A 368 23.56 12.15 21.04
CA SER A 368 23.44 13.30 20.12
C SER A 368 24.80 13.90 19.76
N TYR A 369 25.73 14.01 20.71
CA TYR A 369 27.11 14.41 20.42
C TYR A 369 27.78 13.45 19.42
N PHE A 370 27.63 12.14 19.62
CA PHE A 370 28.17 11.14 18.71
C PHE A 370 27.61 11.30 17.29
N ILE A 371 26.29 11.38 17.17
CA ILE A 371 25.59 11.53 15.89
C ILE A 371 25.98 12.84 15.19
N ASN A 372 25.99 13.97 15.91
CA ASN A 372 26.39 15.26 15.36
C ASN A 372 27.84 15.28 14.89
N ARG A 373 28.74 14.57 15.58
CA ARG A 373 30.14 14.47 15.18
C ARG A 373 30.28 13.71 13.86
N MET A 374 29.59 12.57 13.73
CA MET A 374 29.59 11.79 12.48
C MET A 374 28.88 12.52 11.34
N GLU A 375 27.77 13.21 11.62
CA GLU A 375 27.10 14.07 10.66
C GLU A 375 28.01 15.20 10.17
N ALA A 376 28.70 15.89 11.08
CA ALA A 376 29.63 16.97 10.71
C ALA A 376 30.76 16.44 9.83
N TYR A 377 31.23 15.22 10.07
CA TYR A 377 32.22 14.56 9.22
C TYR A 377 31.66 14.28 7.81
N LEU A 378 30.49 13.65 7.72
CA LEU A 378 29.82 13.34 6.45
C LEU A 378 29.46 14.61 5.64
N ASN A 379 29.01 15.67 6.31
CA ASN A 379 28.73 16.96 5.71
C ASN A 379 29.97 17.58 5.06
N LYS A 380 31.16 17.46 5.68
CA LYS A 380 32.44 17.93 5.08
C LYS A 380 32.80 17.14 3.82
N LYS A 381 32.29 15.92 3.66
CA LYS A 381 32.45 15.06 2.48
C LYS A 381 31.30 15.24 1.47
N GLY A 382 30.42 16.23 1.67
CA GLY A 382 29.29 16.52 0.78
C GLY A 382 28.13 15.53 0.90
N LYS A 383 28.08 14.72 1.96
CA LYS A 383 26.99 13.77 2.23
C LYS A 383 26.00 14.34 3.25
N LYS A 384 24.76 13.88 3.17
CA LYS A 384 23.69 14.08 4.15
C LYS A 384 23.45 12.79 4.92
N ILE A 385 22.96 12.90 6.15
CA ILE A 385 22.61 11.71 6.94
C ILE A 385 21.12 11.40 6.85
N ILE A 386 20.82 10.11 6.97
CA ILE A 386 19.54 9.61 7.45
C ILE A 386 19.80 8.86 8.76
N GLY A 387 18.91 8.97 9.73
CA GLY A 387 18.94 8.14 10.94
C GLY A 387 17.54 7.83 11.45
N TRP A 388 17.44 6.78 12.26
CA TRP A 388 16.19 6.37 12.91
C TRP A 388 15.69 7.44 13.88
N ASP A 389 14.39 7.47 14.18
CA ASP A 389 13.78 8.58 14.93
C ASP A 389 14.33 8.82 16.34
N GLU A 390 15.06 7.86 16.90
CA GLU A 390 15.89 7.97 18.10
C GLU A 390 16.90 9.13 18.03
N ILE A 391 17.38 9.53 16.85
CA ILE A 391 18.30 10.66 16.73
C ILE A 391 17.66 11.98 17.21
N LEU A 392 16.34 12.04 17.36
CA LEU A 392 15.59 13.16 17.94
C LEU A 392 15.61 13.21 19.47
N GLU A 393 16.12 12.18 20.15
CA GLU A 393 16.16 12.11 21.62
C GLU A 393 17.12 13.13 22.24
N GLY A 394 18.01 13.73 21.44
CA GLY A 394 18.62 15.02 21.77
C GLY A 394 18.76 15.93 20.54
N ASP A 395 19.66 16.90 20.61
CA ASP A 395 19.82 17.90 19.55
C ASP A 395 20.54 17.33 18.34
N VAL A 396 19.82 17.04 17.25
CA VAL A 396 20.40 16.72 15.94
C VAL A 396 20.29 17.92 14.99
N SER A 397 21.13 18.02 13.97
CA SER A 397 21.07 19.10 12.96
C SER A 397 19.75 19.14 12.17
N LYS A 398 19.36 20.33 11.68
CA LYS A 398 18.23 20.50 10.74
C LYS A 398 18.49 19.91 9.36
N ARG A 399 19.74 19.55 9.04
CA ARG A 399 20.12 18.91 7.77
C ARG A 399 19.91 17.40 7.79
N ALA A 400 19.77 16.79 8.96
CA ALA A 400 19.48 15.37 9.09
C ALA A 400 18.08 15.07 8.56
N THR A 401 17.97 13.98 7.79
CA THR A 401 16.68 13.38 7.44
C THR A 401 16.33 12.33 8.49
N VAL A 402 15.09 12.33 8.96
CA VAL A 402 14.63 11.39 9.99
C VAL A 402 13.81 10.27 9.37
N MET A 403 14.14 9.02 9.72
CA MET A 403 13.34 7.85 9.36
C MET A 403 12.48 7.40 10.54
N SER A 404 11.15 7.60 10.45
CA SER A 404 10.21 7.37 11.56
C SER A 404 9.70 5.94 11.57
N TRP A 405 10.14 5.14 12.55
CA TRP A 405 9.81 3.71 12.63
C TRP A 405 8.98 3.32 13.85
N ARG A 406 9.11 4.02 14.99
CA ARG A 406 8.34 3.77 16.22
C ARG A 406 6.93 4.37 16.17
N GLY A 407 6.26 4.20 15.04
CA GLY A 407 5.02 4.86 14.67
C GLY A 407 5.26 6.19 13.95
N VAL A 408 4.30 7.12 14.06
CA VAL A 408 4.28 8.38 13.28
C VAL A 408 4.76 9.61 14.05
N LYS A 409 4.88 9.50 15.39
CA LYS A 409 5.16 10.65 16.26
C LYS A 409 6.53 11.30 15.99
N GLY A 410 7.57 10.48 15.80
CA GLY A 410 8.91 10.95 15.46
C GLY A 410 8.91 11.75 14.16
N GLY A 411 8.26 11.21 13.12
CA GLY A 411 8.11 11.89 11.83
C GLY A 411 7.32 13.19 11.90
N ILE A 412 6.23 13.24 12.68
CA ILE A 412 5.46 14.48 12.89
C ILE A 412 6.34 15.55 13.54
N ARG A 413 7.05 15.20 14.62
CA ARG A 413 7.96 16.12 15.32
C ARG A 413 9.05 16.63 14.38
N ALA A 414 9.73 15.75 13.66
CA ALA A 414 10.79 16.11 12.72
C ALA A 414 10.29 17.07 11.61
N ALA A 415 9.10 16.80 11.04
CA ALA A 415 8.50 17.65 10.02
C ALA A 415 8.11 19.04 10.58
N GLN A 416 7.57 19.12 11.79
CA GLN A 416 7.24 20.37 12.48
C GLN A 416 8.49 21.20 12.78
N GLU A 417 9.62 20.55 13.07
CA GLU A 417 10.93 21.18 13.26
C GLU A 417 11.64 21.53 11.94
N GLY A 418 11.03 21.20 10.79
CA GLY A 418 11.47 21.57 9.45
C GLY A 418 12.46 20.60 8.78
N ARG A 419 12.65 19.38 9.31
CA ARG A 419 13.51 18.34 8.74
C ARG A 419 12.78 17.54 7.68
N ASP A 420 13.53 16.99 6.75
CA ASP A 420 12.99 16.02 5.82
C ASP A 420 12.73 14.68 6.55
N VAL A 421 11.66 14.00 6.17
CA VAL A 421 11.17 12.80 6.85
C VAL A 421 10.88 11.69 5.85
N ILE A 422 11.31 10.47 6.20
CA ILE A 422 10.91 9.23 5.55
C ILE A 422 10.04 8.46 6.54
N MET A 423 8.82 8.12 6.14
CA MET A 423 7.88 7.38 7.00
C MET A 423 8.07 5.88 6.81
N SER A 424 8.44 5.17 7.88
CA SER A 424 8.60 3.71 7.90
C SER A 424 7.98 3.05 9.15
N PRO A 425 6.76 3.45 9.59
CA PRO A 425 6.23 2.97 10.86
C PRO A 425 6.06 1.45 10.88
N ASN A 426 6.53 0.81 11.96
CA ASN A 426 6.44 -0.64 12.18
C ASN A 426 5.03 -1.22 12.05
N SER A 427 4.01 -0.41 12.37
CA SER A 427 2.61 -0.77 12.25
C SER A 427 2.17 -1.09 10.81
N HIS A 428 2.85 -0.56 9.79
CA HIS A 428 2.45 -0.65 8.38
C HIS A 428 3.57 -1.13 7.44
N PHE A 429 4.84 -1.01 7.83
CA PHE A 429 5.96 -1.17 6.89
C PHE A 429 7.13 -2.02 7.42
N TYR A 430 6.90 -2.85 8.44
CA TYR A 430 7.87 -3.86 8.89
C TYR A 430 7.48 -5.22 8.31
N PHE A 431 8.11 -5.57 7.19
CA PHE A 431 7.74 -6.75 6.40
C PHE A 431 8.34 -8.04 6.95
N ASP A 432 9.09 -7.96 8.04
CA ASP A 432 9.47 -9.07 8.92
C ASP A 432 8.34 -9.58 9.81
N HIS A 433 7.21 -8.85 9.90
CA HIS A 433 5.99 -9.33 10.55
C HIS A 433 5.23 -10.38 9.71
N TYR A 434 4.50 -11.27 10.40
CA TYR A 434 3.56 -12.20 9.76
C TYR A 434 2.57 -11.45 8.85
N GLN A 435 2.23 -12.04 7.71
CA GLN A 435 1.31 -11.48 6.73
C GLN A 435 0.05 -12.33 6.48
N SER A 436 -0.04 -13.48 7.16
CA SER A 436 -1.14 -14.44 7.13
C SER A 436 -1.10 -15.25 8.45
N ASP A 437 -1.98 -16.24 8.66
CA ASP A 437 -2.17 -16.94 9.94
C ASP A 437 -0.85 -17.54 10.48
N PRO A 438 -0.29 -17.00 11.58
CA PRO A 438 0.98 -17.45 12.15
C PRO A 438 1.08 -18.96 12.44
N LYS A 439 -0.06 -19.65 12.59
CA LYS A 439 -0.08 -21.12 12.81
C LYS A 439 0.35 -21.92 11.57
N THR A 440 0.18 -21.35 10.38
CA THR A 440 0.42 -22.02 9.10
C THR A 440 1.59 -21.41 8.33
N GLN A 441 2.02 -20.21 8.70
CA GLN A 441 3.09 -19.50 8.02
C GLN A 441 4.49 -19.84 8.60
N PRO A 442 5.56 -19.65 7.81
CA PRO A 442 6.94 -19.71 8.31
C PRO A 442 7.17 -18.83 9.54
N LEU A 443 8.16 -19.18 10.36
CA LEU A 443 8.54 -18.39 11.53
C LEU A 443 8.88 -16.96 11.12
N ALA A 444 8.23 -16.00 11.76
CA ALA A 444 8.50 -14.56 11.61
C ALA A 444 8.73 -13.96 13.02
N ILE A 445 9.14 -12.70 13.13
CA ILE A 445 9.42 -12.10 14.44
C ILE A 445 8.18 -12.05 15.36
N GLY A 446 7.00 -11.91 14.75
CA GLY A 446 5.73 -11.63 15.40
C GLY A 446 4.88 -10.69 14.56
N GLY A 447 3.98 -9.95 15.21
CA GLY A 447 3.12 -8.97 14.55
C GLY A 447 2.10 -9.58 13.57
N PHE A 448 1.29 -8.73 12.97
CA PHE A 448 0.40 -9.10 11.87
C PHE A 448 0.21 -7.89 10.95
N LEU A 449 0.76 -7.99 9.75
CA LEU A 449 0.81 -6.97 8.72
C LEU A 449 0.35 -7.57 7.37
N PRO A 450 -0.97 -7.77 7.19
CA PRO A 450 -1.52 -8.26 5.93
C PRO A 450 -1.42 -7.18 4.83
N LEU A 451 -1.55 -7.61 3.59
CA LEU A 451 -1.50 -6.77 2.39
C LEU A 451 -2.44 -5.54 2.47
N SER A 452 -3.67 -5.73 2.96
CA SER A 452 -4.66 -4.67 3.12
C SER A 452 -4.23 -3.59 4.10
N LYS A 453 -3.49 -3.96 5.17
CA LYS A 453 -2.99 -3.01 6.16
C LYS A 453 -1.90 -2.13 5.56
N VAL A 454 -0.96 -2.72 4.81
CA VAL A 454 0.07 -1.95 4.06
C VAL A 454 -0.61 -0.94 3.12
N TYR A 455 -1.58 -1.40 2.31
CA TYR A 455 -2.30 -0.57 1.34
C TYR A 455 -3.05 0.60 1.99
N SER A 456 -3.60 0.39 3.19
CA SER A 456 -4.43 1.37 3.88
C SER A 456 -3.68 2.60 4.39
N TYR A 457 -2.34 2.56 4.42
CA TYR A 457 -1.55 3.62 5.04
C TYR A 457 -1.73 4.97 4.31
N ASN A 458 -1.88 6.03 5.10
CA ASN A 458 -1.81 7.41 4.63
C ASN A 458 -0.47 8.02 5.07
N PRO A 459 0.47 8.28 4.15
CA PRO A 459 1.79 8.79 4.50
C PRO A 459 1.83 10.21 5.04
N ILE A 460 0.76 10.99 4.86
CA ILE A 460 0.68 12.39 5.33
C ILE A 460 -0.21 12.40 6.59
N PRO A 461 0.36 12.58 7.80
CA PRO A 461 -0.42 12.72 9.02
C PRO A 461 -1.34 13.93 8.97
N ALA A 462 -2.56 13.79 9.51
CA ALA A 462 -3.57 14.85 9.50
C ALA A 462 -3.18 16.06 10.37
N GLU A 463 -2.25 15.87 11.30
CA GLU A 463 -1.72 16.87 12.22
C GLU A 463 -0.76 17.86 11.52
N LEU A 464 -0.26 17.53 10.33
CA LEU A 464 0.66 18.40 9.60
C LEU A 464 -0.09 19.42 8.74
N THR A 465 0.36 20.68 8.81
CA THR A 465 -0.04 21.71 7.84
C THR A 465 0.47 21.34 6.44
N SER A 466 -0.09 21.95 5.38
CA SER A 466 0.37 21.72 4.02
C SER A 466 1.86 22.04 3.80
N GLU A 467 2.42 22.99 4.56
CA GLU A 467 3.85 23.30 4.50
C GLU A 467 4.70 22.22 5.16
N GLN A 468 4.32 21.77 6.35
CA GLN A 468 5.00 20.68 7.06
C GLN A 468 4.86 19.36 6.31
N ALA A 469 3.73 19.11 5.66
CA ALA A 469 3.51 17.91 4.85
C ALA A 469 4.54 17.77 3.70
N ARG A 470 5.05 18.88 3.15
CA ARG A 470 6.12 18.87 2.11
C ARG A 470 7.47 18.36 2.63
N LYS A 471 7.62 18.22 3.94
CA LYS A 471 8.78 17.62 4.58
C LYS A 471 8.73 16.10 4.57
N ILE A 472 7.55 15.50 4.41
CA ILE A 472 7.44 14.06 4.16
C ILE A 472 7.90 13.79 2.73
N LYS A 473 9.11 13.24 2.57
CA LYS A 473 9.72 12.94 1.26
C LYS A 473 9.23 11.63 0.66
N GLY A 474 8.72 10.74 1.51
CA GLY A 474 8.08 9.51 1.08
C GLY A 474 8.05 8.44 2.16
N VAL A 475 7.98 7.19 1.72
CA VAL A 475 7.81 6.02 2.58
C VAL A 475 8.84 4.95 2.29
N GLN A 476 9.09 4.11 3.29
CA GLN A 476 9.90 2.91 3.16
C GLN A 476 9.30 1.74 3.93
N ALA A 477 9.43 0.54 3.38
CA ALA A 477 9.31 -0.70 4.17
C ALA A 477 10.65 -1.37 4.45
N ASN A 478 10.71 -2.06 5.58
CA ASN A 478 11.94 -2.63 6.14
C ASN A 478 11.84 -4.16 6.17
N MET A 479 12.87 -4.83 5.65
CA MET A 479 13.02 -6.29 5.63
C MET A 479 14.13 -6.72 6.60
N TRP A 480 13.84 -6.68 7.89
CA TRP A 480 14.72 -7.22 8.93
C TRP A 480 14.80 -8.74 8.82
N SER A 481 16.01 -9.33 8.89
CA SER A 481 16.23 -10.70 8.42
C SER A 481 16.55 -11.71 9.51
N GLU A 482 16.22 -11.47 10.79
CA GLU A 482 16.40 -12.42 11.90
C GLU A 482 15.79 -13.79 11.61
N TYR A 483 14.61 -13.78 10.97
CA TYR A 483 13.83 -15.00 10.67
C TYR A 483 13.77 -15.32 9.19
N MET A 484 14.58 -14.66 8.35
CA MET A 484 14.63 -14.87 6.89
C MET A 484 15.99 -15.44 6.46
N PRO A 485 16.31 -16.70 6.83
CA PRO A 485 17.62 -17.28 6.58
C PRO A 485 17.92 -17.52 5.10
N THR A 486 16.88 -17.66 4.27
CA THR A 486 17.01 -17.90 2.83
C THR A 486 16.47 -16.74 2.01
N GLU A 487 17.00 -16.62 0.80
CA GLU A 487 16.54 -15.67 -0.22
C GLU A 487 15.06 -15.89 -0.57
N ALA A 488 14.64 -17.14 -0.76
CA ALA A 488 13.24 -17.48 -0.99
C ALA A 488 12.32 -17.04 0.16
N HIS A 489 12.75 -17.16 1.42
CA HIS A 489 11.96 -16.66 2.55
C HIS A 489 11.91 -15.12 2.57
N THR A 490 12.97 -14.46 2.13
CA THR A 490 13.00 -12.99 2.01
C THR A 490 12.01 -12.51 0.94
N GLU A 491 11.96 -13.16 -0.22
CA GLU A 491 10.93 -12.87 -1.24
C GLU A 491 9.52 -13.10 -0.70
N TYR A 492 9.32 -14.20 0.00
CA TYR A 492 8.03 -14.54 0.60
C TYR A 492 7.53 -13.46 1.55
N MET A 493 8.42 -12.92 2.37
CA MET A 493 8.08 -11.86 3.31
C MET A 493 7.87 -10.52 2.59
N GLY A 494 8.63 -10.21 1.53
CA GLY A 494 8.51 -8.93 0.82
C GLY A 494 7.31 -8.83 -0.12
N PHE A 495 6.94 -9.93 -0.79
CA PHE A 495 5.98 -9.92 -1.90
C PHE A 495 4.71 -10.74 -1.55
N PRO A 496 3.50 -10.25 -1.89
CA PRO A 496 3.19 -9.09 -2.74
C PRO A 496 3.09 -7.75 -2.00
N ARG A 497 3.48 -7.64 -0.72
CA ARG A 497 3.35 -6.39 0.05
C ARG A 497 4.12 -5.21 -0.54
N ALA A 498 5.23 -5.46 -1.23
CA ALA A 498 5.96 -4.45 -1.99
C ALA A 498 5.11 -3.77 -3.09
N ALA A 499 4.15 -4.48 -3.69
CA ALA A 499 3.22 -3.89 -4.67
C ALA A 499 2.25 -2.89 -3.99
N ALA A 500 1.80 -3.19 -2.77
CA ALA A 500 0.99 -2.25 -1.98
C ALA A 500 1.79 -1.03 -1.53
N LEU A 501 3.04 -1.22 -1.10
CA LEU A 501 3.97 -0.12 -0.80
C LEU A 501 4.17 0.79 -2.02
N ALA A 502 4.35 0.20 -3.21
CA ALA A 502 4.48 0.93 -4.45
C ALA A 502 3.23 1.79 -4.73
N GLU A 503 2.03 1.23 -4.58
CA GLU A 503 0.79 2.01 -4.73
C GLU A 503 0.70 3.16 -3.72
N VAL A 504 1.03 2.91 -2.46
CA VAL A 504 1.00 3.95 -1.39
C VAL A 504 1.98 5.08 -1.67
N SER A 505 3.14 4.76 -2.25
CA SER A 505 4.22 5.71 -2.48
C SER A 505 4.12 6.45 -3.82
N TRP A 506 3.34 5.93 -4.77
CA TRP A 506 3.23 6.44 -6.13
C TRP A 506 1.88 7.10 -6.42
N SER A 507 0.77 6.46 -6.06
CA SER A 507 -0.57 6.88 -6.49
C SER A 507 -1.20 7.90 -5.54
N THR A 508 -2.00 8.81 -6.09
CA THR A 508 -2.78 9.77 -5.29
C THR A 508 -3.81 9.05 -4.43
N ALA A 509 -4.07 9.57 -3.22
CA ALA A 509 -5.04 8.97 -2.30
C ALA A 509 -6.44 8.81 -2.93
N ALA A 510 -6.84 9.73 -3.83
CA ALA A 510 -8.11 9.69 -4.53
C ALA A 510 -8.24 8.54 -5.55
N ASN A 511 -7.12 8.05 -6.08
CA ASN A 511 -7.10 6.97 -7.07
C ASN A 511 -6.93 5.57 -6.43
N ARG A 512 -6.68 5.50 -5.11
CA ARG A 512 -6.48 4.23 -4.41
C ARG A 512 -7.82 3.60 -4.01
N ASN A 513 -8.01 2.35 -4.39
CA ASN A 513 -9.11 1.48 -3.99
C ASN A 513 -8.57 0.05 -3.84
N PHE A 514 -8.74 -0.54 -2.65
CA PHE A 514 -8.13 -1.83 -2.33
C PHE A 514 -8.69 -2.98 -3.17
N ASP A 515 -10.00 -3.03 -3.40
CA ASP A 515 -10.64 -4.09 -4.18
C ASP A 515 -10.13 -4.05 -5.64
N SER A 516 -10.04 -2.84 -6.20
CA SER A 516 -9.47 -2.62 -7.53
C SER A 516 -7.97 -2.96 -7.60
N PHE A 517 -7.19 -2.57 -6.59
CA PHE A 517 -5.78 -2.94 -6.46
C PHE A 517 -5.61 -4.46 -6.42
N TYR A 518 -6.43 -5.16 -5.63
CA TYR A 518 -6.36 -6.61 -5.49
C TYR A 518 -6.68 -7.33 -6.82
N GLN A 519 -7.61 -6.81 -7.62
CA GLN A 519 -7.85 -7.34 -8.97
C GLN A 519 -6.64 -7.15 -9.90
N ARG A 520 -6.01 -5.96 -9.89
CA ARG A 520 -4.81 -5.71 -10.69
C ARG A 520 -3.62 -6.54 -10.21
N LEU A 521 -3.54 -6.81 -8.91
CA LEU A 521 -2.47 -7.60 -8.31
C LEU A 521 -2.44 -9.02 -8.85
N GLN A 522 -3.59 -9.62 -9.17
CA GLN A 522 -3.63 -10.95 -9.80
C GLN A 522 -2.89 -10.98 -11.15
N SER A 523 -2.88 -9.87 -11.90
CA SER A 523 -2.08 -9.75 -13.13
C SER A 523 -0.60 -9.68 -12.80
N ILE A 524 -0.22 -8.91 -11.79
CA ILE A 524 1.17 -8.80 -11.33
C ILE A 524 1.70 -10.14 -10.80
N GLU A 525 0.87 -10.92 -10.13
CA GLU A 525 1.21 -12.26 -9.64
C GLU A 525 1.54 -13.23 -10.78
N GLN A 526 0.94 -13.06 -11.96
CA GLN A 526 1.33 -13.83 -13.15
C GLN A 526 2.76 -13.50 -13.60
N HIS A 527 3.16 -12.21 -13.54
CA HIS A 527 4.55 -11.84 -13.78
C HIS A 527 5.47 -12.46 -12.72
N TYR A 528 5.10 -12.42 -11.44
CA TYR A 528 5.87 -13.06 -10.37
C TYR A 528 6.04 -14.56 -10.56
N ASP A 529 4.98 -15.27 -10.96
CA ASP A 529 5.03 -16.71 -11.21
C ASP A 529 6.05 -17.03 -12.32
N VAL A 530 6.09 -16.25 -13.40
CA VAL A 530 7.07 -16.42 -14.49
C VAL A 530 8.49 -16.01 -14.07
N MET A 531 8.63 -14.93 -13.30
CA MET A 531 9.91 -14.51 -12.71
C MET A 531 10.43 -15.51 -11.65
N GLY A 532 9.60 -16.45 -11.20
CA GLY A 532 9.92 -17.39 -10.12
C GLY A 532 10.07 -16.73 -8.74
N VAL A 533 9.33 -15.65 -8.46
CA VAL A 533 9.35 -15.00 -7.14
C VAL A 533 8.62 -15.89 -6.14
N ASN A 534 9.23 -16.21 -5.01
CA ASN A 534 8.59 -17.00 -3.96
C ASN A 534 7.66 -16.14 -3.08
N TYR A 535 6.66 -15.46 -3.67
CA TYR A 535 5.75 -14.56 -2.94
C TYR A 535 4.72 -15.32 -2.08
N CYS A 536 4.22 -14.67 -1.02
CA CYS A 536 3.11 -15.22 -0.23
C CYS A 536 1.85 -15.32 -1.10
N LYS A 537 1.12 -16.44 -1.07
CA LYS A 537 -0.15 -16.64 -1.83
C LYS A 537 -1.41 -16.55 -0.96
N THR A 538 -1.26 -16.43 0.35
CA THR A 538 -2.38 -16.40 1.32
C THR A 538 -2.69 -14.97 1.80
N HIS A 539 -2.56 -14.00 0.90
CA HIS A 539 -2.84 -12.57 1.13
C HIS A 539 -4.22 -12.16 0.58
N LYS A 540 -5.05 -13.13 0.17
CA LYS A 540 -6.42 -12.86 -0.23
C LYS A 540 -7.14 -12.21 0.95
N PRO A 541 -7.89 -11.11 0.76
CA PRO A 541 -8.81 -10.69 1.80
C PRO A 541 -9.70 -11.89 2.13
N GLU A 542 -9.73 -12.29 3.41
CA GLU A 542 -10.65 -13.32 3.88
C GLU A 542 -12.05 -12.94 3.38
N LYS A 543 -12.78 -13.92 2.83
CA LYS A 543 -14.05 -13.73 2.13
C LYS A 543 -15.03 -12.99 3.06
N ALA A 544 -15.13 -11.68 2.89
CA ALA A 544 -16.01 -10.83 3.68
C ALA A 544 -17.22 -10.49 2.83
N LEU A 545 -18.42 -10.76 3.37
CA LEU A 545 -19.67 -10.34 2.78
C LEU A 545 -19.87 -8.85 3.07
N ARG A 546 -19.95 -8.04 2.01
CA ARG A 546 -20.32 -6.62 2.11
C ARG A 546 -21.84 -6.47 2.00
N LEU A 547 -22.49 -6.21 3.13
CA LEU A 547 -23.91 -5.90 3.20
C LEU A 547 -24.13 -4.39 3.28
N MET A 548 -25.12 -3.89 2.57
CA MET A 548 -25.45 -2.47 2.52
C MET A 548 -26.95 -2.21 2.73
N SER A 549 -27.27 -1.12 3.42
CA SER A 549 -28.62 -0.54 3.48
C SER A 549 -28.63 0.80 2.76
N TYR A 550 -29.64 1.05 1.94
CA TYR A 550 -29.80 2.33 1.26
C TYR A 550 -31.26 2.63 0.91
N ASN A 551 -31.86 3.56 1.65
CA ASN A 551 -33.12 4.18 1.24
C ASN A 551 -32.82 5.18 0.11
N ILE A 552 -33.35 4.92 -1.09
CA ILE A 552 -33.04 5.70 -2.29
C ILE A 552 -34.14 6.68 -2.69
N ARG A 553 -35.27 6.68 -1.99
CA ARG A 553 -36.41 7.56 -2.29
C ARG A 553 -36.78 7.61 -3.77
N ASN A 554 -37.02 6.44 -4.38
CA ASN A 554 -37.28 6.31 -5.83
C ASN A 554 -36.18 6.91 -6.73
N ALA A 555 -34.92 6.87 -6.27
CA ALA A 555 -33.76 7.50 -6.89
C ALA A 555 -33.89 9.03 -7.10
N LYS A 556 -34.74 9.69 -6.30
CA LYS A 556 -34.96 11.14 -6.37
C LYS A 556 -34.04 11.85 -5.36
N GLY A 557 -33.07 12.60 -5.87
CA GLY A 557 -32.14 13.34 -5.03
C GLY A 557 -32.79 14.54 -4.34
N LEU A 558 -32.01 15.19 -3.46
CA LEU A 558 -32.39 16.45 -2.79
C LEU A 558 -32.61 17.61 -3.79
N ASP A 559 -32.05 17.49 -5.00
CA ASP A 559 -32.30 18.38 -6.15
C ASP A 559 -33.68 18.16 -6.80
N GLY A 560 -34.44 17.16 -6.34
CA GLY A 560 -35.74 16.79 -6.87
C GLY A 560 -35.69 16.02 -8.18
N ILE A 561 -34.50 15.62 -8.65
CA ILE A 561 -34.31 14.93 -9.93
C ILE A 561 -34.19 13.42 -9.67
N THR A 562 -34.95 12.63 -10.43
CA THR A 562 -34.81 11.17 -10.45
C THR A 562 -33.66 10.75 -11.36
N ASP A 563 -32.63 10.11 -10.79
CA ASP A 563 -31.42 9.72 -11.51
C ASP A 563 -30.94 8.32 -11.07
N TYR A 564 -31.24 7.32 -11.89
CA TYR A 564 -30.83 5.93 -11.64
C TYR A 564 -29.32 5.71 -11.76
N GLN A 565 -28.64 6.50 -12.60
CA GLN A 565 -27.19 6.38 -12.78
C GLN A 565 -26.45 6.91 -11.56
N ARG A 566 -26.96 7.96 -10.91
CA ARG A 566 -26.43 8.47 -9.65
C ARG A 566 -26.42 7.41 -8.56
N ILE A 567 -27.52 6.67 -8.41
CA ILE A 567 -27.59 5.54 -7.47
C ILE A 567 -26.63 4.42 -7.89
N ALA A 568 -26.61 4.05 -9.17
CA ALA A 568 -25.69 3.03 -9.68
C ALA A 568 -24.21 3.37 -9.44
N ASN A 569 -23.82 4.64 -9.57
CA ASN A 569 -22.46 5.10 -9.30
C ASN A 569 -22.08 4.93 -7.83
N VAL A 570 -22.99 5.23 -6.90
CA VAL A 570 -22.79 4.98 -5.47
C VAL A 570 -22.57 3.49 -5.22
N LEU A 571 -23.45 2.63 -5.77
CA LEU A 571 -23.34 1.18 -5.58
C LEU A 571 -22.06 0.61 -6.19
N ASN A 572 -21.67 1.05 -7.38
CA ASN A 572 -20.44 0.57 -8.03
C ASN A 572 -19.17 1.06 -7.32
N GLY A 573 -19.20 2.25 -6.72
CA GLY A 573 -18.07 2.77 -5.93
C GLY A 573 -17.87 2.04 -4.60
N ILE A 574 -18.95 1.56 -3.97
CA ILE A 574 -18.92 0.79 -2.72
C ILE A 574 -18.74 -0.72 -2.99
N ALA A 575 -19.22 -1.20 -4.14
CA ALA A 575 -19.23 -2.59 -4.57
C ALA A 575 -19.80 -3.58 -3.52
N PRO A 576 -21.02 -3.37 -2.99
CA PRO A 576 -21.64 -4.31 -2.06
C PRO A 576 -22.04 -5.62 -2.76
N ASP A 577 -21.95 -6.73 -2.02
CA ASP A 577 -22.41 -8.05 -2.45
C ASP A 577 -23.94 -8.12 -2.45
N VAL A 578 -24.57 -7.54 -1.42
CA VAL A 578 -26.02 -7.46 -1.28
C VAL A 578 -26.42 -6.08 -0.73
N VAL A 579 -27.44 -5.47 -1.33
CA VAL A 579 -28.00 -4.17 -0.94
C VAL A 579 -29.48 -4.30 -0.61
N ALA A 580 -29.85 -3.95 0.61
CA ALA A 580 -31.23 -3.71 1.00
C ALA A 580 -31.63 -2.30 0.57
N VAL A 581 -32.54 -2.22 -0.41
CA VAL A 581 -32.99 -0.96 -1.03
C VAL A 581 -34.43 -0.67 -0.61
N GLN A 582 -34.68 0.52 -0.08
CA GLN A 582 -36.01 0.97 0.35
C GLN A 582 -36.59 2.03 -0.58
N GLU A 583 -37.91 2.19 -0.52
CA GLU A 583 -38.71 3.17 -1.27
C GLU A 583 -38.62 3.04 -2.80
N LEU A 584 -39.21 1.96 -3.31
CA LEU A 584 -39.15 1.58 -4.71
C LEU A 584 -40.52 1.54 -5.36
N ASP A 585 -40.70 2.37 -6.38
CA ASP A 585 -41.76 2.21 -7.37
C ASP A 585 -41.45 1.09 -8.36
N SER A 586 -42.48 0.31 -8.66
CA SER A 586 -42.50 -0.68 -9.71
C SER A 586 -43.74 -0.51 -10.59
N MET A 587 -43.51 -0.09 -11.84
CA MET A 587 -44.55 0.09 -12.86
C MET A 587 -45.64 1.11 -12.50
N THR A 588 -45.31 2.12 -11.69
CA THR A 588 -46.25 3.18 -11.27
C THR A 588 -46.30 4.31 -12.30
N THR A 589 -47.33 5.15 -12.28
CA THR A 589 -47.34 6.37 -13.10
C THR A 589 -46.25 7.36 -12.67
N ARG A 590 -45.94 7.47 -11.36
CA ARG A 590 -44.82 8.27 -10.83
C ARG A 590 -43.46 7.87 -11.39
N SER A 591 -43.20 6.58 -11.62
CA SER A 591 -41.95 6.10 -12.23
C SER A 591 -41.95 6.13 -13.76
N GLY A 592 -43.04 6.60 -14.39
CA GLY A 592 -43.24 6.56 -15.83
C GLY A 592 -43.35 5.12 -16.36
N GLY A 593 -43.95 4.22 -15.59
CA GLY A 593 -44.12 2.81 -15.96
C GLY A 593 -42.84 1.98 -15.89
N LYS A 594 -41.84 2.41 -15.12
CA LYS A 594 -40.57 1.68 -14.95
C LYS A 594 -40.50 0.96 -13.60
N SER A 595 -39.79 -0.16 -13.55
CA SER A 595 -39.31 -0.73 -12.29
C SER A 595 -37.98 -0.10 -11.94
N ILE A 596 -37.94 0.68 -10.86
CA ILE A 596 -36.73 1.41 -10.44
C ILE A 596 -35.61 0.42 -10.08
N LEU A 597 -35.96 -0.65 -9.35
CA LEU A 597 -35.00 -1.66 -8.95
C LEU A 597 -34.33 -2.34 -10.16
N GLU A 598 -35.11 -2.67 -11.19
CA GLU A 598 -34.61 -3.28 -12.43
C GLU A 598 -33.70 -2.34 -13.22
N GLU A 599 -34.02 -1.04 -13.27
CA GLU A 599 -33.17 -0.05 -13.94
C GLU A 599 -31.81 0.09 -13.25
N ILE A 600 -31.78 0.06 -11.92
CA ILE A 600 -30.53 0.10 -11.15
C ILE A 600 -29.77 -1.23 -11.30
N ALA A 601 -30.47 -2.36 -11.26
CA ALA A 601 -29.89 -3.70 -11.45
C ALA A 601 -29.14 -3.82 -12.78
N LYS A 602 -29.73 -3.35 -13.88
CA LYS A 602 -29.08 -3.31 -15.21
C LYS A 602 -27.80 -2.47 -15.22
N ARG A 603 -27.79 -1.32 -14.53
CA ARG A 603 -26.62 -0.39 -14.50
C ARG A 603 -25.51 -0.86 -13.59
N THR A 604 -25.83 -1.77 -12.69
CA THR A 604 -24.91 -2.29 -11.66
C THR A 604 -24.56 -3.75 -11.88
N ASN A 605 -25.08 -4.38 -12.94
CA ASN A 605 -24.94 -5.80 -13.27
C ASN A 605 -25.25 -6.72 -12.07
N ARG A 606 -26.41 -6.50 -11.45
CA ARG A 606 -26.87 -7.24 -10.26
C ARG A 606 -28.23 -7.88 -10.49
N HIS A 607 -28.55 -8.89 -9.68
CA HIS A 607 -29.87 -9.48 -9.63
C HIS A 607 -30.81 -8.60 -8.80
N ALA A 608 -32.02 -8.36 -9.31
CA ALA A 608 -33.08 -7.65 -8.59
C ALA A 608 -34.06 -8.64 -7.95
N THR A 609 -34.46 -8.37 -6.71
CA THR A 609 -35.58 -9.05 -6.05
C THR A 609 -36.48 -8.00 -5.41
N PHE A 610 -37.72 -7.87 -5.87
CA PHE A 610 -38.66 -6.85 -5.42
C PHE A 610 -39.77 -7.46 -4.55
N ALA A 611 -40.13 -6.79 -3.46
CA ALA A 611 -41.29 -7.13 -2.63
C ALA A 611 -42.27 -5.94 -2.57
N PRO A 612 -43.51 -6.12 -3.04
CA PRO A 612 -44.52 -5.08 -2.95
C PRO A 612 -45.07 -4.98 -1.53
N ALA A 613 -45.18 -3.75 -1.03
CA ALA A 613 -45.86 -3.44 0.23
C ALA A 613 -47.33 -3.04 -0.04
N ILE A 614 -47.55 -2.18 -1.04
CA ILE A 614 -48.89 -1.72 -1.45
C ILE A 614 -49.05 -1.68 -2.98
N PRO A 615 -50.28 -1.82 -3.51
CA PRO A 615 -50.62 -1.29 -4.82
C PRO A 615 -50.52 0.24 -4.82
N TYR A 616 -49.90 0.83 -5.84
CA TYR A 616 -49.73 2.29 -5.91
C TYR A 616 -49.74 2.78 -7.36
N GLN A 617 -50.64 3.71 -7.68
CA GLN A 617 -50.71 4.38 -8.99
C GLN A 617 -50.62 3.43 -10.21
N GLY A 618 -51.44 2.37 -10.22
CA GLY A 618 -51.46 1.37 -11.31
C GLY A 618 -50.30 0.35 -11.27
N GLY A 619 -49.30 0.57 -10.43
CA GLY A 619 -48.19 -0.34 -10.17
C GLY A 619 -48.14 -0.76 -8.70
N LYS A 620 -46.92 -0.93 -8.18
CA LYS A 620 -46.66 -1.32 -6.79
C LYS A 620 -45.56 -0.45 -6.19
N TYR A 621 -45.61 -0.27 -4.87
CA TYR A 621 -44.55 0.38 -4.09
C TYR A 621 -44.07 -0.55 -2.98
N GLY A 622 -42.77 -0.55 -2.68
CA GLY A 622 -42.21 -1.43 -1.66
C GLY A 622 -40.69 -1.35 -1.53
N VAL A 623 -40.08 -2.49 -1.23
CA VAL A 623 -38.63 -2.65 -0.96
C VAL A 623 -38.01 -3.69 -1.89
N GLY A 624 -36.68 -3.77 -1.91
CA GLY A 624 -35.97 -4.69 -2.78
C GLY A 624 -34.58 -5.06 -2.30
N LEU A 625 -34.01 -6.08 -2.95
CA LEU A 625 -32.62 -6.49 -2.82
C LEU A 625 -31.95 -6.40 -4.19
N LEU A 626 -30.72 -5.87 -4.20
CA LEU A 626 -29.78 -6.02 -5.31
C LEU A 626 -28.64 -6.92 -4.85
N SER A 627 -28.31 -7.97 -5.60
CA SER A 627 -27.25 -8.91 -5.20
C SER A 627 -26.37 -9.34 -6.37
N VAL A 628 -25.09 -9.61 -6.09
CA VAL A 628 -24.13 -10.14 -7.07
C VAL A 628 -24.48 -11.57 -7.48
N LYS A 629 -24.96 -12.38 -6.53
CA LYS A 629 -25.47 -13.73 -6.78
C LYS A 629 -26.99 -13.74 -6.82
N ALA A 630 -27.59 -14.66 -7.57
CA ALA A 630 -29.02 -14.92 -7.50
C ALA A 630 -29.37 -15.59 -6.15
N PRO A 631 -30.45 -15.18 -5.47
CA PRO A 631 -30.96 -15.90 -4.31
C PRO A 631 -31.40 -17.32 -4.68
N LEU A 632 -31.22 -18.27 -3.75
CA LEU A 632 -31.73 -19.64 -3.86
C LEU A 632 -33.26 -19.66 -3.71
N ARG A 633 -33.77 -18.85 -2.78
CA ARG A 633 -35.19 -18.73 -2.47
C ARG A 633 -35.49 -17.31 -2.00
N THR A 634 -36.68 -16.81 -2.34
CA THR A 634 -37.17 -15.52 -1.86
C THR A 634 -38.59 -15.67 -1.28
N GLN A 635 -38.90 -14.87 -0.26
CA GLN A 635 -40.24 -14.78 0.33
C GLN A 635 -40.45 -13.39 0.91
N TYR A 636 -41.70 -12.95 1.01
CA TYR A 636 -42.01 -11.69 1.67
C TYR A 636 -43.26 -11.79 2.56
N ILE A 637 -43.30 -10.99 3.61
CA ILE A 637 -44.32 -11.01 4.66
C ILE A 637 -44.82 -9.58 4.88
N SER A 638 -46.14 -9.39 4.87
CA SER A 638 -46.75 -8.09 5.18
C SER A 638 -46.47 -7.69 6.62
N LEU A 639 -46.17 -6.41 6.82
CA LEU A 639 -45.95 -5.78 8.12
C LEU A 639 -46.99 -4.66 8.33
N PRO A 640 -47.37 -4.38 9.59
CA PRO A 640 -48.31 -3.32 9.90
C PRO A 640 -47.75 -1.93 9.57
N GLY A 641 -48.66 -1.02 9.25
CA GLY A 641 -48.39 0.40 9.05
C GLY A 641 -49.68 1.15 8.76
N LYS A 642 -50.11 2.00 9.71
CA LYS A 642 -51.35 2.77 9.62
C LYS A 642 -51.32 3.82 8.52
N GLU A 643 -50.16 4.40 8.26
CA GLU A 643 -49.95 5.36 7.16
C GLU A 643 -49.84 4.64 5.82
N GLU A 644 -49.12 3.52 5.79
CA GLU A 644 -48.85 2.71 4.62
C GLU A 644 -48.46 1.30 5.08
N ALA A 645 -49.08 0.26 4.51
CA ALA A 645 -48.67 -1.11 4.81
C ALA A 645 -47.20 -1.33 4.44
N ARG A 646 -46.48 -2.10 5.25
CA ARG A 646 -45.04 -2.36 5.10
C ARG A 646 -44.79 -3.81 4.72
N VAL A 647 -43.54 -4.16 4.41
CA VAL A 647 -43.18 -5.52 4.02
C VAL A 647 -41.78 -5.89 4.50
N LEU A 648 -41.60 -7.17 4.86
CA LEU A 648 -40.31 -7.82 5.04
C LEU A 648 -40.02 -8.66 3.80
N LEU A 649 -38.96 -8.36 3.07
CA LEU A 649 -38.41 -9.23 2.03
C LEU A 649 -37.30 -10.08 2.62
N MET A 650 -37.29 -11.37 2.33
CA MET A 650 -36.23 -12.31 2.73
C MET A 650 -35.69 -13.04 1.51
N ALA A 651 -34.37 -13.08 1.37
CA ALA A 651 -33.67 -13.81 0.33
C ALA A 651 -32.63 -14.75 0.96
N GLU A 652 -32.74 -16.04 0.63
CA GLU A 652 -31.81 -17.07 1.06
C GLU A 652 -30.69 -17.24 0.04
N PHE A 653 -29.46 -17.26 0.52
CA PHE A 653 -28.26 -17.61 -0.22
C PHE A 653 -27.65 -18.88 0.35
N GLU A 654 -26.58 -19.37 -0.29
CA GLU A 654 -25.90 -20.59 0.12
C GLU A 654 -25.41 -20.54 1.57
N GLU A 655 -24.74 -19.44 1.95
CA GLU A 655 -24.08 -19.30 3.26
C GLU A 655 -24.88 -18.46 4.27
N TYR A 656 -25.89 -17.70 3.84
CA TYR A 656 -26.60 -16.74 4.70
C TYR A 656 -27.99 -16.36 4.18
N VAL A 657 -28.76 -15.63 4.99
CA VAL A 657 -30.05 -15.04 4.60
C VAL A 657 -29.98 -13.52 4.78
N VAL A 658 -30.44 -12.75 3.80
CA VAL A 658 -30.56 -11.28 3.92
C VAL A 658 -32.02 -10.87 3.84
N CYS A 659 -32.42 -10.03 4.77
CA CYS A 659 -33.76 -9.46 4.84
C CYS A 659 -33.70 -7.94 4.62
N CYS A 660 -34.67 -7.41 3.88
CA CYS A 660 -34.86 -5.99 3.63
C CYS A 660 -36.23 -5.55 4.16
N THR A 661 -36.29 -4.41 4.86
CA THR A 661 -37.55 -3.83 5.29
C THR A 661 -37.49 -2.30 5.36
N HIS A 662 -38.66 -1.69 5.48
CA HIS A 662 -38.86 -0.26 5.78
C HIS A 662 -40.03 -0.22 6.78
N LEU A 663 -39.74 0.15 8.04
CA LEU A 663 -40.76 0.11 9.09
C LEU A 663 -41.70 1.32 9.05
N SER A 664 -42.87 1.19 9.67
CA SER A 664 -43.83 2.29 9.81
C SER A 664 -43.25 3.44 10.63
N LEU A 665 -43.86 4.63 10.54
CA LEU A 665 -43.52 5.80 11.34
C LEU A 665 -44.00 5.73 12.81
N THR A 666 -44.95 4.84 13.13
CA THR A 666 -45.54 4.77 14.48
C THR A 666 -44.88 3.70 15.35
N PRO A 667 -44.52 4.00 16.62
CA PRO A 667 -43.92 3.02 17.52
C PRO A 667 -44.76 1.75 17.71
N GLU A 668 -46.09 1.86 17.71
CA GLU A 668 -46.98 0.71 17.86
C GLU A 668 -46.84 -0.28 16.69
N ASP A 669 -46.87 0.21 15.45
CA ASP A 669 -46.71 -0.63 14.26
C ASP A 669 -45.27 -1.13 14.10
N GLN A 670 -44.28 -0.31 14.50
CA GLN A 670 -42.88 -0.72 14.56
C GLN A 670 -42.70 -1.92 15.51
N LEU A 671 -43.20 -1.84 16.75
CA LEU A 671 -43.11 -2.94 17.73
C LEU A 671 -43.84 -4.20 17.27
N ALA A 672 -45.03 -4.06 16.66
CA ALA A 672 -45.74 -5.19 16.08
C ALA A 672 -44.94 -5.83 14.93
N SER A 673 -44.27 -5.03 14.11
CA SER A 673 -43.37 -5.51 13.05
C SER A 673 -42.18 -6.27 13.62
N VAL A 674 -41.55 -5.80 14.71
CA VAL A 674 -40.43 -6.52 15.35
C VAL A 674 -40.83 -7.95 15.72
N ALA A 675 -42.03 -8.14 16.28
CA ALA A 675 -42.53 -9.47 16.64
C ALA A 675 -42.70 -10.38 15.41
N ILE A 676 -43.24 -9.86 14.31
CA ILE A 676 -43.43 -10.60 13.05
C ILE A 676 -42.07 -10.97 12.44
N ILE A 677 -41.16 -10.00 12.33
CA ILE A 677 -39.82 -10.19 11.76
C ILE A 677 -39.06 -11.27 12.55
N ARG A 678 -39.05 -11.17 13.88
CA ARG A 678 -38.41 -12.17 14.75
C ARG A 678 -38.95 -13.57 14.48
N ASN A 679 -40.27 -13.72 14.41
CA ASN A 679 -40.89 -15.03 14.19
C ASN A 679 -40.52 -15.59 12.80
N ALA A 680 -40.46 -14.73 11.77
CA ALA A 680 -40.11 -15.13 10.41
C ALA A 680 -38.64 -15.58 10.27
N VAL A 681 -37.69 -14.88 10.91
CA VAL A 681 -36.26 -15.20 10.78
C VAL A 681 -35.80 -16.35 11.69
N LYS A 682 -36.59 -16.70 12.72
CA LYS A 682 -36.22 -17.69 13.73
C LYS A 682 -35.91 -19.07 13.13
N GLU A 683 -36.65 -19.50 12.12
CA GLU A 683 -36.46 -20.80 11.46
C GLU A 683 -35.15 -20.85 10.66
N PHE A 684 -34.76 -19.74 10.04
CA PHE A 684 -33.48 -19.64 9.31
C PHE A 684 -32.28 -19.52 10.25
N GLY A 685 -32.46 -18.81 11.38
CA GLY A 685 -31.39 -18.55 12.34
C GLY A 685 -30.81 -19.79 13.02
N THR A 686 -31.45 -20.95 12.91
CA THR A 686 -30.89 -22.23 13.37
C THR A 686 -30.02 -22.92 12.33
N GLN A 687 -30.09 -22.50 11.06
CA GLN A 687 -29.40 -23.13 9.94
C GLN A 687 -28.27 -22.25 9.38
N LYS A 688 -28.53 -20.94 9.23
CA LYS A 688 -27.62 -19.97 8.59
C LYS A 688 -27.64 -18.63 9.34
N PRO A 689 -26.56 -17.83 9.28
CA PRO A 689 -26.59 -16.44 9.69
C PRO A 689 -27.69 -15.67 8.95
N VAL A 690 -28.50 -14.91 9.71
CA VAL A 690 -29.56 -14.06 9.15
C VAL A 690 -29.24 -12.60 9.40
N PHE A 691 -29.30 -11.81 8.35
CA PHE A 691 -29.10 -10.37 8.39
C PHE A 691 -30.38 -9.64 8.07
N LEU A 692 -30.63 -8.52 8.76
CA LEU A 692 -31.75 -7.63 8.49
C LEU A 692 -31.21 -6.23 8.27
N ALA A 693 -31.56 -5.63 7.14
CA ALA A 693 -31.10 -4.29 6.78
C ALA A 693 -32.27 -3.43 6.30
N GLY A 694 -32.20 -2.14 6.58
CA GLY A 694 -33.18 -1.18 6.09
C GLY A 694 -33.37 0.05 6.96
N ASP A 695 -34.37 0.84 6.57
CA ASP A 695 -34.82 2.01 7.29
C ASP A 695 -35.81 1.59 8.40
N MET A 696 -35.41 1.78 9.64
CA MET A 696 -36.19 1.37 10.81
C MET A 696 -37.05 2.50 11.37
N ASN A 697 -36.99 3.73 10.80
CA ASN A 697 -37.72 4.91 11.27
C ASN A 697 -37.63 5.15 12.80
N SER A 698 -36.52 4.77 13.41
CA SER A 698 -36.35 4.82 14.87
C SER A 698 -34.91 5.02 15.28
N THR A 699 -34.69 5.93 16.24
CA THR A 699 -33.35 6.31 16.71
C THR A 699 -32.79 5.29 17.71
N PRO A 700 -31.46 5.25 17.95
CA PRO A 700 -30.82 4.23 18.79
C PRO A 700 -31.32 4.17 20.23
N VAL A 701 -31.91 5.25 20.74
CA VAL A 701 -32.42 5.36 22.12
C VAL A 701 -33.91 5.03 22.26
N SER A 702 -34.62 4.80 21.14
CA SER A 702 -36.06 4.53 21.11
C SER A 702 -36.45 3.20 21.78
N SER A 703 -37.71 3.08 22.19
CA SER A 703 -38.27 1.82 22.72
C SER A 703 -38.23 0.69 21.69
N VAL A 704 -38.41 1.02 20.40
CA VAL A 704 -38.33 0.09 19.29
C VAL A 704 -36.93 -0.49 19.14
N GLN A 705 -35.90 0.36 19.19
CA GLN A 705 -34.53 -0.16 19.11
C GLN A 705 -34.11 -0.95 20.34
N LYS A 706 -34.64 -0.61 21.52
CA LYS A 706 -34.47 -1.47 22.71
C LYS A 706 -35.09 -2.86 22.50
N GLU A 707 -36.26 -2.94 21.85
CA GLU A 707 -36.91 -4.21 21.52
C GLU A 707 -36.13 -4.99 20.46
N MET A 708 -35.73 -4.34 19.36
CA MET A 708 -34.89 -4.93 18.31
C MET A 708 -33.62 -5.55 18.91
N ASN A 709 -32.92 -4.81 19.78
CA ASN A 709 -31.68 -5.24 20.42
C ASN A 709 -31.85 -6.42 21.38
N LYS A 710 -33.08 -6.85 21.73
CA LYS A 710 -33.28 -8.13 22.44
C LYS A 710 -33.00 -9.31 21.54
N HIS A 711 -33.29 -9.19 20.24
CA HIS A 711 -33.27 -10.30 19.28
C HIS A 711 -32.19 -10.16 18.20
N PHE A 712 -31.71 -8.94 17.96
CA PHE A 712 -30.74 -8.62 16.93
C PHE A 712 -29.51 -7.94 17.53
N ILE A 713 -28.39 -8.01 16.82
CA ILE A 713 -27.14 -7.31 17.10
C ILE A 713 -26.92 -6.30 15.98
N SER A 714 -26.88 -5.00 16.30
CA SER A 714 -26.50 -4.00 15.30
C SER A 714 -25.04 -4.19 14.89
N LEU A 715 -24.81 -4.22 13.58
CA LEU A 715 -23.49 -4.38 12.96
C LEU A 715 -22.89 -3.03 12.54
N ASN A 716 -23.74 -2.03 12.28
CA ASN A 716 -23.30 -0.66 11.98
C ASN A 716 -22.91 0.11 13.25
N ASP A 717 -22.19 1.22 13.07
CA ASP A 717 -21.90 2.15 14.16
C ASP A 717 -23.08 3.10 14.37
N THR A 718 -23.90 2.84 15.39
CA THR A 718 -25.09 3.64 15.71
C THR A 718 -24.79 5.10 16.11
N LYS A 719 -23.51 5.48 16.28
CA LYS A 719 -23.09 6.86 16.47
C LYS A 719 -22.94 7.63 15.16
N GLN A 720 -22.98 6.96 14.01
CA GLN A 720 -22.91 7.60 12.70
C GLN A 720 -24.33 7.88 12.19
N GLU A 721 -24.61 9.15 11.95
CA GLU A 721 -25.90 9.61 11.47
C GLU A 721 -26.10 9.26 9.99
N THR A 722 -27.33 8.89 9.62
CA THR A 722 -27.71 8.43 8.27
C THR A 722 -28.71 9.37 7.58
N ILE A 723 -29.38 10.27 8.31
CA ILE A 723 -30.36 11.22 7.76
C ILE A 723 -30.30 12.58 8.48
N PRO A 724 -30.61 13.71 7.81
CA PRO A 724 -30.63 13.88 6.35
C PRO A 724 -29.22 13.88 5.76
N SER A 725 -29.09 13.53 4.49
CA SER A 725 -27.78 13.27 3.87
C SER A 725 -26.87 14.49 3.71
N ASP A 726 -27.45 15.68 3.59
CA ASP A 726 -26.76 16.96 3.48
C ASP A 726 -26.24 17.47 4.84
N PHE A 727 -27.00 17.23 5.90
CA PHE A 727 -26.62 17.56 7.27
C PHE A 727 -27.09 16.47 8.26
N PRO A 728 -26.35 15.35 8.35
CA PRO A 728 -26.77 14.18 9.13
C PRO A 728 -26.94 14.49 10.62
N LYS A 729 -28.07 14.06 11.19
CA LYS A 729 -28.45 14.28 12.60
C LYS A 729 -28.89 13.03 13.34
N GLU A 730 -29.44 12.05 12.63
CA GLU A 730 -30.03 10.86 13.23
C GLU A 730 -29.57 9.59 12.54
N CYS A 731 -29.45 8.50 13.29
CA CYS A 731 -29.24 7.15 12.77
C CYS A 731 -30.59 6.42 12.77
N ILE A 732 -31.17 6.20 11.59
CA ILE A 732 -32.42 5.44 11.44
C ILE A 732 -32.29 4.24 10.49
N ASP A 733 -31.18 4.16 9.75
CA ASP A 733 -30.84 3.03 8.91
C ASP A 733 -29.91 2.07 9.66
N TYR A 734 -30.18 0.77 9.55
CA TYR A 734 -29.43 -0.24 10.31
C TYR A 734 -29.13 -1.48 9.48
N ILE A 735 -28.05 -2.16 9.87
CA ILE A 735 -27.77 -3.54 9.48
C ILE A 735 -27.61 -4.35 10.76
N TYR A 736 -28.38 -5.43 10.86
CA TYR A 736 -28.47 -6.31 12.00
C TYR A 736 -28.04 -7.73 11.65
N GLN A 737 -27.48 -8.45 12.63
CA GLN A 737 -27.42 -9.90 12.66
C GLN A 737 -28.46 -10.42 13.67
N TYR A 738 -29.26 -11.42 13.29
CA TYR A 738 -30.12 -12.13 14.25
C TYR A 738 -29.27 -12.87 15.30
N LYS A 739 -29.62 -12.76 16.57
CA LYS A 739 -28.84 -13.37 17.67
C LYS A 739 -28.90 -14.89 17.61
N THR A 740 -27.74 -15.50 17.42
CA THR A 740 -27.49 -16.93 17.54
C THR A 740 -26.25 -17.15 18.41
N ALA A 741 -25.84 -18.41 18.63
CA ALA A 741 -24.59 -18.70 19.35
C ALA A 741 -23.34 -18.19 18.60
N ASN A 742 -23.41 -18.05 17.27
CA ASN A 742 -22.28 -17.68 16.42
C ASN A 742 -22.43 -16.23 15.91
N ARG A 743 -21.82 -15.28 16.63
CA ARG A 743 -21.67 -13.90 16.16
C ARG A 743 -20.54 -13.83 15.13
N LEU A 744 -20.82 -13.31 13.95
CA LEU A 744 -19.81 -13.14 12.92
C LEU A 744 -19.00 -11.85 13.15
N PRO A 745 -17.67 -11.88 12.92
CA PRO A 745 -16.83 -10.69 13.06
C PRO A 745 -17.14 -9.66 11.97
N VAL A 746 -17.32 -8.41 12.39
CA VAL A 746 -17.43 -7.26 11.47
C VAL A 746 -16.06 -6.62 11.35
N VAL A 747 -15.46 -6.71 10.17
CA VAL A 747 -14.10 -6.20 9.90
C VAL A 747 -14.12 -4.73 9.47
N ARG A 748 -15.25 -4.25 8.93
CA ARG A 748 -15.45 -2.84 8.55
C ARG A 748 -16.90 -2.42 8.71
N ARG A 749 -17.12 -1.16 9.08
CA ARG A 749 -18.44 -0.50 9.17
C ARG A 749 -18.31 0.95 8.74
N GLN A 750 -19.18 1.45 7.86
CA GLN A 750 -19.06 2.81 7.34
C GLN A 750 -20.39 3.38 6.86
N VAL A 751 -20.66 4.63 7.23
CA VAL A 751 -21.66 5.50 6.59
C VAL A 751 -20.96 6.42 5.58
N MET A 752 -21.46 6.48 4.35
CA MET A 752 -20.85 7.23 3.26
C MET A 752 -21.33 8.68 3.24
N LYS A 753 -20.46 9.64 3.58
CA LYS A 753 -20.77 11.08 3.61
C LYS A 753 -20.48 11.77 2.26
N GLY A 754 -21.24 12.81 1.88
CA GLY A 754 -21.02 13.62 0.66
C GLY A 754 -22.33 13.97 -0.07
N HIS A 755 -22.25 14.57 -1.28
CA HIS A 755 -23.42 14.75 -2.17
C HIS A 755 -23.90 13.39 -2.69
N VAL A 756 -24.78 12.74 -1.93
CA VAL A 756 -25.37 11.44 -2.26
C VAL A 756 -26.72 11.60 -2.96
N GLY A 757 -27.14 10.55 -3.67
CA GLY A 757 -28.32 10.59 -4.54
C GLY A 757 -29.68 10.47 -3.85
N SER A 758 -29.71 10.52 -2.51
CA SER A 758 -30.89 10.35 -1.67
C SER A 758 -30.80 11.29 -0.46
N ASP A 759 -31.91 11.47 0.26
CA ASP A 759 -31.93 12.10 1.59
C ASP A 759 -31.36 11.20 2.70
N HIS A 760 -31.13 9.91 2.43
CA HIS A 760 -30.38 9.02 3.31
C HIS A 760 -28.93 8.83 2.84
N LEU A 761 -28.02 8.67 3.80
CA LEU A 761 -26.67 8.21 3.54
C LEU A 761 -26.63 6.69 3.42
N PRO A 762 -25.95 6.15 2.38
CA PRO A 762 -25.74 4.72 2.28
C PRO A 762 -24.79 4.23 3.38
N LEU A 763 -25.12 3.10 4.01
CA LEU A 763 -24.27 2.47 5.01
C LEU A 763 -23.99 1.01 4.69
N PHE A 764 -22.77 0.56 4.97
CA PHE A 764 -22.38 -0.83 4.75
C PHE A 764 -21.53 -1.41 5.89
N VAL A 765 -21.49 -2.73 5.94
CA VAL A 765 -20.64 -3.53 6.82
C VAL A 765 -19.98 -4.65 6.04
N ASP A 766 -18.73 -4.96 6.39
CA ASP A 766 -17.99 -6.12 5.87
C ASP A 766 -17.96 -7.19 6.96
N ILE A 767 -18.55 -8.35 6.68
CA ILE A 767 -18.76 -9.44 7.63
C ILE A 767 -17.93 -10.63 7.20
N GLN A 768 -17.04 -11.07 8.06
CA GLN A 768 -16.17 -12.21 7.79
C GLN A 768 -16.88 -13.52 8.15
N PHE A 769 -16.85 -14.47 7.21
CA PHE A 769 -17.45 -15.81 7.33
C PHE A 769 -16.47 -16.84 7.86
#